data_AF-A0A0C2JBD9-F1
#
_entry.id   AF-A0A0C2JBD9-F1
#
_cell.length_a   1.000
_cell.length_b   1.000
_cell.length_c   1.000
_cell.angle_alpha   90.00
_cell.angle_beta   90.00
_cell.angle_gamma   90.00
#
_symmetry.space_group_name_H-M   'P 1'
#
loop_
_entity.id
_entity.type
_entity.pdbx_description
1 polymer ?
#
loop_
_entity_poly.entity_id
_entity_poly.type
_entity_poly.pdbx_seq_one_letter_code
_entity_poly.pdbx_strand_id
1 'polypeptide(L)'
;MSVAEHPPDDTGTGFERTPPHDIMAEQSVLGGMLLSKEAITQVVEIVRSADFYRPAHQTVFDVTVDLFSRGEPVDAISVNAELTKRGEIARVGGAPYLHTLTEAIPTAANAGYYARIVSDRAVLRRLVEVGTRIAQIGYSGDGEVDDLVDHAQAEIHRVAEKRTGEDYLPLSDIMPGALDEIEAISAHDGSMTGVPTGFTDFDQLSNGLHPGQMIIIAARPAVGKALALDTPLPTPRGWTTMGDVGVGEELVAADGTPTRVVAATEVMRGRPCYELEFADGTVVVADAQHQWPTLGHAAGPPVHGLATTGELAAALEYAPAGAAPAGIAISAPRARGSVASPGGGLAAATRAPGATALLDPQPVDNASASPSRRHRLVAARRVDSVPVRCVQVAHPDHLYLATRARIPTHNSTLALDFARAASIKNQLTSVFFSLEMGRNEIVMRLLSAEARVPLHTMRSGLMTDDDWARLARRMGEVASAPLFIDDSPNLSMMEIRAKCRRLKQQHDLKLIVVDYLQLMSSAGRVESRQQEVSEMSRSLKLLAKELDVPVVALSQLNRGPEQRTDKKPQVSDLRESGCLTADTRILRADTGAETTIGALYASGARDVSVWSLDETLRLVPQTMTRVFHSGTKQTFRLRMTSGREVTASGNHPFLTYDGWKRLDQLTPGDRLSVPRHVPEPERVCAWPDAEVVLLAHLIGDGSFGRRRPVRYASMDEENLRAVTRAAAHFGVTPVRDEHVSARVTTLRLPAPYRLSRGMRNPVAQWLEGLGLFGLRSDEKFVPEGVWSLPREKVALFLHHLWATEGCVRWDEEAGQARTHYSSASRRLVDDVSRLLLRFGIMTRIRTVTTAGYRPGYHLVVYGADSQRRFLEEIGVHGERGKQARLCLERLSGTQAGTNLDTVPAQVWDRVRTALSERETRHREHAAQTETQSRGSTLTKTAPSRARLRRVATVLGDAELEMLATNDVFWDEIAEIEPLGEQEVFDATVAGTHNFVADGINVHNSIEQDADMVVLLYREDAHDKESPRAGEADIIVAKHRNGPTATVTVAFQGHYSRFVDMAPG
;
A
#
# COMPACT_ATOMS: atom_id res chain seq x y z
N MET A 1 -13.77 -57.27 -61.15
CA MET A 1 -13.32 -57.07 -59.75
C MET A 1 -11.81 -56.82 -59.75
N SER A 2 -11.32 -56.18 -58.69
CA SER A 2 -9.90 -56.03 -58.30
C SER A 2 -9.10 -54.81 -58.78
N VAL A 3 -8.23 -54.43 -57.86
CA VAL A 3 -7.34 -53.26 -57.69
C VAL A 3 -6.11 -53.29 -58.61
N ALA A 4 -5.53 -52.12 -58.89
CA ALA A 4 -4.10 -51.93 -59.20
C ALA A 4 -3.59 -50.62 -58.55
N GLU A 5 -2.33 -50.59 -58.14
CA GLU A 5 -1.74 -49.61 -57.22
C GLU A 5 -1.22 -48.30 -57.90
N HIS A 6 -0.87 -47.31 -57.07
CA HIS A 6 -0.05 -46.16 -57.46
C HIS A 6 1.18 -46.04 -56.53
N PRO A 7 2.32 -45.53 -57.03
CA PRO A 7 3.60 -45.56 -56.32
C PRO A 7 3.68 -44.50 -55.18
N PRO A 8 4.64 -44.64 -54.25
CA PRO A 8 4.63 -43.90 -52.98
C PRO A 8 5.04 -42.43 -53.12
N ASP A 9 4.52 -41.61 -52.19
CA ASP A 9 4.97 -40.23 -51.96
C ASP A 9 6.46 -40.18 -51.63
N ASP A 10 7.18 -39.28 -52.30
CA ASP A 10 8.60 -39.03 -52.06
C ASP A 10 8.80 -38.31 -50.72
N THR A 11 9.79 -38.73 -49.94
CA THR A 11 9.98 -38.25 -48.57
C THR A 11 11.09 -37.21 -48.47
N GLY A 12 10.71 -36.01 -48.02
CA GLY A 12 11.61 -35.12 -47.27
C GLY A 12 12.56 -34.24 -48.09
N THR A 13 12.07 -33.06 -48.48
CA THR A 13 12.88 -31.83 -48.40
C THR A 13 12.15 -30.82 -47.53
N GLY A 14 12.65 -30.61 -46.31
CA GLY A 14 12.13 -29.57 -45.44
C GLY A 14 12.47 -28.19 -46.00
N PHE A 15 11.47 -27.33 -46.22
CA PHE A 15 11.72 -25.93 -46.51
C PHE A 15 12.41 -25.27 -45.30
N GLU A 16 13.71 -25.02 -45.43
CA GLU A 16 14.52 -24.34 -44.43
C GLU A 16 14.06 -22.86 -44.35
N ARG A 17 13.08 -22.60 -43.48
CA ARG A 17 12.50 -21.26 -43.28
C ARG A 17 13.51 -20.37 -42.57
N THR A 18 14.30 -19.63 -43.34
CA THR A 18 15.17 -18.59 -42.80
C THR A 18 14.35 -17.46 -42.16
N PRO A 19 14.75 -16.92 -40.99
CA PRO A 19 14.04 -15.81 -40.35
C PRO A 19 14.02 -14.56 -41.24
N PRO A 20 12.97 -13.71 -41.18
CA PRO A 20 12.90 -12.47 -41.96
C PRO A 20 14.11 -11.54 -41.75
N HIS A 21 14.77 -11.18 -42.86
CA HIS A 21 15.94 -10.28 -42.89
C HIS A 21 16.07 -9.63 -44.28
N ASP A 22 16.89 -8.57 -44.38
CA ASP A 22 17.26 -7.95 -45.65
C ASP A 22 18.70 -7.40 -45.57
N ILE A 23 19.65 -8.16 -46.12
CA ILE A 23 21.08 -7.81 -46.03
C ILE A 23 21.41 -6.55 -46.83
N MET A 24 20.73 -6.29 -47.95
CA MET A 24 20.99 -5.11 -48.78
C MET A 24 20.52 -3.84 -48.08
N ALA A 25 19.36 -3.89 -47.41
CA ALA A 25 18.89 -2.80 -46.57
C ALA A 25 19.84 -2.55 -45.38
N GLU A 26 20.27 -3.60 -44.67
CA GLU A 26 21.24 -3.47 -43.56
C GLU A 26 22.57 -2.85 -44.01
N GLN A 27 23.13 -3.29 -45.14
CA GLN A 27 24.35 -2.73 -45.70
C GLN A 27 24.16 -1.27 -46.12
N SER A 28 23.02 -0.94 -46.73
CA SER A 28 22.69 0.43 -47.12
C SER A 28 22.56 1.37 -45.92
N VAL A 29 21.95 0.91 -44.83
CA VAL A 29 21.83 1.67 -43.57
C VAL A 29 23.20 2.03 -43.03
N LEU A 30 24.08 1.04 -42.85
CA LEU A 30 25.44 1.28 -42.34
C LEU A 30 26.28 2.13 -43.29
N GLY A 31 26.18 1.89 -44.61
CA GLY A 31 26.80 2.72 -45.63
C GLY A 31 26.38 4.18 -45.53
N GLY A 32 25.09 4.45 -45.30
CA GLY A 32 24.57 5.79 -45.13
C GLY A 32 25.14 6.49 -43.89
N MET A 33 25.19 5.77 -42.77
CA MET A 33 25.78 6.26 -41.51
C MET A 33 27.28 6.58 -41.64
N LEU A 34 28.03 5.80 -42.43
CA LEU A 34 29.46 6.03 -42.70
C LEU A 34 29.73 7.18 -43.70
N LEU A 35 28.69 7.71 -44.37
CA LEU A 35 28.79 8.77 -45.38
C LEU A 35 28.22 10.13 -44.91
N SER A 36 27.29 10.15 -43.95
CA SER A 36 26.60 11.36 -43.51
C SER A 36 26.23 11.30 -42.02
N LYS A 37 26.49 12.41 -41.33
CA LYS A 37 26.13 12.59 -39.92
C LYS A 37 24.61 12.64 -39.71
N GLU A 38 23.90 13.18 -40.68
CA GLU A 38 22.43 13.32 -40.73
C GLU A 38 21.75 11.95 -40.95
N ALA A 39 22.42 11.04 -41.66
CA ALA A 39 21.97 9.66 -41.76
C ALA A 39 22.06 8.92 -40.41
N ILE A 40 23.09 9.19 -39.60
CA ILE A 40 23.22 8.60 -38.25
C ILE A 40 22.02 8.98 -37.37
N THR A 41 21.65 10.26 -37.31
CA THR A 41 20.51 10.71 -36.49
C THR A 41 19.21 10.04 -36.93
N GLN A 42 18.91 10.02 -38.23
CA GLN A 42 17.69 9.38 -38.76
C GLN A 42 17.64 7.87 -38.51
N VAL A 43 18.78 7.16 -38.61
CA VAL A 43 18.80 5.71 -38.40
C VAL A 43 18.67 5.37 -36.91
N VAL A 44 19.32 6.13 -36.02
CA VAL A 44 19.28 5.88 -34.56
C VAL A 44 17.90 6.14 -33.97
N GLU A 45 17.06 6.97 -34.57
CA GLU A 45 15.63 7.06 -34.21
C GLU A 45 14.87 5.76 -34.52
N ILE A 46 15.16 5.12 -35.65
CA ILE A 46 14.33 4.04 -36.22
C ILE A 46 14.80 2.63 -35.81
N VAL A 47 16.10 2.43 -35.60
CA VAL A 47 16.74 1.09 -35.50
C VAL A 47 17.60 0.99 -34.23
N ARG A 48 17.79 -0.21 -33.69
CA ARG A 48 18.79 -0.55 -32.65
C ARG A 48 19.69 -1.67 -33.15
N SER A 49 20.83 -1.86 -32.50
CA SER A 49 21.80 -2.92 -32.81
C SER A 49 21.13 -4.30 -33.00
N ALA A 50 20.25 -4.72 -32.07
CA ALA A 50 19.55 -6.00 -32.14
C ALA A 50 18.57 -6.17 -33.33
N ASP A 51 18.21 -5.11 -34.06
CA ASP A 51 17.35 -5.21 -35.25
C ASP A 51 18.11 -5.71 -36.49
N PHE A 52 19.44 -5.55 -36.55
CA PHE A 52 20.25 -6.13 -37.62
C PHE A 52 20.35 -7.66 -37.47
N TYR A 53 20.12 -8.40 -38.55
CA TYR A 53 20.19 -9.86 -38.57
C TYR A 53 21.62 -10.39 -38.49
N ARG A 54 22.59 -9.69 -39.10
CA ARG A 54 24.01 -10.09 -39.05
C ARG A 54 24.72 -9.51 -37.82
N PRO A 55 25.35 -10.34 -36.96
CA PRO A 55 26.15 -9.85 -35.83
C PRO A 55 27.26 -8.87 -36.24
N ALA A 56 27.88 -9.05 -37.40
CA ALA A 56 28.85 -8.10 -37.95
C ALA A 56 28.27 -6.68 -38.15
N HIS A 57 27.00 -6.57 -38.54
CA HIS A 57 26.32 -5.29 -38.71
C HIS A 57 25.94 -4.65 -37.36
N GLN A 58 25.58 -5.48 -36.36
CA GLN A 58 25.38 -5.04 -34.97
C GLN A 58 26.64 -4.35 -34.44
N THR A 59 27.81 -5.01 -34.55
CA THR A 59 29.10 -4.46 -34.11
C THR A 59 29.48 -3.17 -34.84
N VAL A 60 29.26 -3.08 -36.16
CA VAL A 60 29.51 -1.84 -36.91
C VAL A 60 28.57 -0.73 -36.45
N PHE A 61 27.27 -1.00 -36.25
CA PHE A 61 26.30 -0.04 -35.74
C PHE A 61 26.72 0.50 -34.37
N ASP A 62 27.06 -0.37 -33.42
CA ASP A 62 27.43 0.02 -32.06
C ASP A 62 28.69 0.89 -32.01
N VAL A 63 29.73 0.57 -32.81
CA VAL A 63 30.93 1.42 -32.92
C VAL A 63 30.63 2.76 -33.60
N THR A 64 29.75 2.76 -34.61
CA THR A 64 29.32 3.97 -35.33
C THR A 64 28.57 4.93 -34.40
N VAL A 65 27.67 4.41 -33.57
CA VAL A 65 26.91 5.19 -32.57
C VAL A 65 27.81 5.68 -31.42
N ASP A 66 28.76 4.87 -30.97
CA ASP A 66 29.70 5.24 -29.90
C ASP A 66 30.74 6.29 -30.31
N LEU A 67 31.21 6.28 -31.57
CA LEU A 67 32.03 7.37 -32.10
C LEU A 67 31.20 8.67 -32.25
N PHE A 68 29.96 8.54 -32.74
CA PHE A 68 29.04 9.67 -32.87
C PHE A 68 28.69 10.32 -31.52
N SER A 69 28.44 9.53 -30.47
CA SER A 69 28.11 10.04 -29.13
C SER A 69 29.29 10.75 -28.45
N ARG A 70 30.53 10.35 -28.76
CA ARG A 70 31.77 11.04 -28.39
C ARG A 70 32.05 12.31 -29.22
N GLY A 71 31.25 12.58 -30.26
CA GLY A 71 31.45 13.70 -31.17
C GLY A 71 32.64 13.53 -32.14
N GLU A 72 33.17 12.31 -32.25
CA GLU A 72 34.26 11.97 -33.17
C GLU A 72 33.74 11.86 -34.62
N PRO A 73 34.57 12.12 -35.65
CA PRO A 73 34.16 11.93 -37.04
C PRO A 73 33.87 10.45 -37.31
N VAL A 74 32.74 10.17 -37.96
CA VAL A 74 32.29 8.82 -38.27
C VAL A 74 32.42 8.59 -39.78
N ASP A 75 33.42 7.81 -40.16
CA ASP A 75 33.69 7.40 -41.53
C ASP A 75 34.31 5.98 -41.54
N ALA A 76 34.50 5.40 -42.72
CA ALA A 76 35.05 4.05 -42.85
C ALA A 76 36.47 3.89 -42.26
N ILE A 77 37.27 4.96 -42.16
CA ILE A 77 38.63 4.94 -41.60
C ILE A 77 38.58 5.02 -40.07
N SER A 78 37.76 5.92 -39.50
CA SER A 78 37.62 6.07 -38.04
C SER A 78 36.96 4.84 -37.41
N VAL A 79 35.90 4.30 -38.04
CA VAL A 79 35.26 3.05 -37.61
C VAL A 79 36.22 1.86 -37.73
N ASN A 80 37.03 1.79 -38.79
CA ASN A 80 38.08 0.76 -38.90
C ASN A 80 39.13 0.86 -37.79
N ALA A 81 39.57 2.07 -37.44
CA ALA A 81 40.56 2.29 -36.39
C ALA A 81 40.02 1.86 -35.02
N GLU A 82 38.78 2.23 -34.68
CA GLU A 82 38.15 1.85 -33.41
C GLU A 82 37.84 0.34 -33.34
N LEU A 83 37.34 -0.27 -34.43
CA LEU A 83 37.16 -1.73 -34.52
C LEU A 83 38.49 -2.50 -34.40
N THR A 84 39.59 -1.94 -34.92
CA THR A 84 40.93 -2.53 -34.79
C THR A 84 41.42 -2.42 -33.35
N LYS A 85 41.24 -1.26 -32.71
CA LYS A 85 41.57 -1.02 -31.29
C LYS A 85 40.78 -1.92 -30.33
N ARG A 86 39.53 -2.28 -30.67
CA ARG A 86 38.71 -3.25 -29.91
C ARG A 86 39.03 -4.72 -30.23
N GLY A 87 39.81 -4.99 -31.28
CA GLY A 87 40.10 -6.36 -31.73
C GLY A 87 38.95 -7.03 -32.50
N GLU A 88 37.94 -6.27 -32.92
CA GLU A 88 36.71 -6.78 -33.52
C GLU A 88 36.68 -6.72 -35.05
N ILE A 89 37.61 -6.00 -35.67
CA ILE A 89 37.69 -5.80 -37.14
C ILE A 89 37.68 -7.12 -37.93
N ALA A 90 38.28 -8.18 -37.40
CA ALA A 90 38.26 -9.52 -38.02
C ALA A 90 36.87 -10.16 -38.04
N ARG A 91 36.01 -9.88 -37.06
CA ARG A 91 34.63 -10.40 -36.95
C ARG A 91 33.67 -9.67 -37.90
N VAL A 92 33.99 -8.43 -38.25
CA VAL A 92 33.23 -7.57 -39.17
C VAL A 92 33.48 -7.90 -40.65
N GLY A 93 34.60 -8.56 -40.97
CA GLY A 93 35.02 -8.86 -42.35
C GLY A 93 36.26 -8.10 -42.83
N GLY A 94 36.95 -7.41 -41.92
CA GLY A 94 38.15 -6.63 -42.24
C GLY A 94 37.86 -5.23 -42.80
N ALA A 95 38.90 -4.40 -42.88
CA ALA A 95 38.81 -3.03 -43.40
C ALA A 95 38.12 -2.90 -44.78
N PRO A 96 38.33 -3.82 -45.77
CA PRO A 96 37.66 -3.72 -47.06
C PRO A 96 36.12 -3.76 -46.97
N TYR A 97 35.56 -4.46 -45.98
CA TYR A 97 34.10 -4.59 -45.86
C TYR A 97 33.42 -3.25 -45.56
N LEU A 98 34.07 -2.37 -44.79
CA LEU A 98 33.55 -1.03 -44.47
C LEU A 98 33.45 -0.15 -45.73
N HIS A 99 34.37 -0.31 -46.69
CA HIS A 99 34.27 0.34 -47.99
C HIS A 99 33.13 -0.25 -48.83
N THR A 100 32.93 -1.57 -48.82
CA THR A 100 31.76 -2.21 -49.45
C THR A 100 30.43 -1.70 -48.88
N LEU A 101 30.36 -1.40 -47.57
CA LEU A 101 29.17 -0.76 -46.98
C LEU A 101 28.94 0.63 -47.57
N THR A 102 29.98 1.47 -47.68
CA THR A 102 29.85 2.81 -48.30
C THR A 102 29.48 2.77 -49.79
N GLU A 103 29.86 1.72 -50.52
CA GLU A 103 29.48 1.51 -51.92
C GLU A 103 28.05 0.96 -52.09
N ALA A 104 27.47 0.33 -51.06
CA ALA A 104 26.17 -0.32 -51.14
C ALA A 104 24.97 0.66 -51.20
N ILE A 105 25.11 1.87 -50.64
CA ILE A 105 24.04 2.88 -50.65
C ILE A 105 24.20 3.87 -51.84
N PRO A 106 23.16 4.06 -52.68
CA PRO A 106 23.23 5.05 -53.77
C PRO A 106 23.30 6.51 -53.28
N THR A 107 22.60 6.83 -52.19
CA THR A 107 22.54 8.19 -51.61
C THR A 107 22.29 8.11 -50.11
N ALA A 108 23.16 8.71 -49.28
CA ALA A 108 23.04 8.65 -47.82
C ALA A 108 21.70 9.20 -47.28
N ALA A 109 21.07 10.16 -47.98
CA ALA A 109 19.74 10.69 -47.66
C ALA A 109 18.62 9.63 -47.61
N ASN A 110 18.82 8.45 -48.23
CA ASN A 110 17.85 7.35 -48.21
C ASN A 110 18.06 6.40 -47.01
N ALA A 111 19.05 6.62 -46.13
CA ALA A 111 19.34 5.74 -45.00
C ALA A 111 18.11 5.51 -44.09
N GLY A 112 17.33 6.56 -43.79
CA GLY A 112 16.08 6.45 -43.03
C GLY A 112 14.97 5.63 -43.73
N TYR A 113 15.01 5.47 -45.06
CA TYR A 113 14.12 4.55 -45.78
C TYR A 113 14.55 3.09 -45.59
N TYR A 114 15.84 2.78 -45.80
CA TYR A 114 16.35 1.42 -45.57
C TYR A 114 16.27 0.99 -44.10
N ALA A 115 16.41 1.94 -43.17
CA ALA A 115 16.22 1.74 -41.73
C ALA A 115 14.83 1.19 -41.39
N ARG A 116 13.77 1.71 -42.04
CA ARG A 116 12.41 1.18 -41.88
C ARG A 116 12.30 -0.26 -42.38
N ILE A 117 12.94 -0.60 -43.50
CA ILE A 117 12.96 -1.98 -44.01
C ILE A 117 13.64 -2.92 -43.00
N VAL A 118 14.78 -2.53 -42.43
CA VAL A 118 15.46 -3.33 -41.39
C VAL A 118 14.55 -3.50 -40.16
N SER A 119 13.91 -2.43 -39.68
CA SER A 119 12.96 -2.45 -38.57
C SER A 119 11.77 -3.38 -38.83
N ASP A 120 11.13 -3.30 -40.00
CA ASP A 120 10.01 -4.15 -40.40
C ASP A 120 10.42 -5.64 -40.43
N ARG A 121 11.61 -5.95 -40.95
CA ARG A 121 12.14 -7.33 -40.93
C ARG A 121 12.45 -7.80 -39.51
N ALA A 122 12.96 -6.93 -38.64
CA ALA A 122 13.22 -7.25 -37.24
C ALA A 122 11.92 -7.51 -36.45
N VAL A 123 10.85 -6.75 -36.69
CA VAL A 123 9.51 -7.01 -36.12
C VAL A 123 8.96 -8.36 -36.58
N LEU A 124 9.03 -8.65 -37.88
CA LEU A 124 8.60 -9.95 -38.42
C LEU A 124 9.43 -11.12 -37.86
N ARG A 125 10.74 -10.92 -37.62
CA ARG A 125 11.62 -11.91 -37.00
C ARG A 125 11.25 -12.18 -35.54
N ARG A 126 11.05 -11.13 -34.74
CA ARG A 126 10.56 -11.24 -33.35
C ARG A 126 9.21 -11.97 -33.27
N LEU A 127 8.31 -11.72 -34.22
CA LEU A 127 7.01 -12.40 -34.28
C LEU A 127 7.17 -13.91 -34.53
N VAL A 128 8.12 -14.34 -35.36
CA VAL A 128 8.44 -15.77 -35.58
C VAL A 128 9.06 -16.41 -34.33
N GLU A 129 9.95 -15.70 -33.64
CA GLU A 129 10.57 -16.16 -32.38
C GLU A 129 9.55 -16.32 -31.25
N VAL A 130 8.60 -15.38 -31.13
CA VAL A 130 7.50 -15.45 -30.17
C VAL A 130 6.51 -16.56 -30.53
N GLY A 131 6.13 -16.69 -31.81
CA GLY A 131 5.27 -17.79 -32.26
C GLY A 131 5.88 -19.17 -31.98
N THR A 132 7.21 -19.29 -32.09
CA THR A 132 7.95 -20.52 -31.78
C THR A 132 7.98 -20.81 -30.28
N ARG A 133 8.19 -19.79 -29.44
CA ARG A 133 8.10 -19.93 -27.97
C ARG A 133 6.70 -20.28 -27.50
N ILE A 134 5.66 -19.67 -28.06
CA ILE A 134 4.26 -19.99 -27.72
C ILE A 134 3.90 -21.42 -28.14
N ALA A 135 4.38 -21.88 -29.29
CA ALA A 135 4.24 -23.29 -29.68
C ALA A 135 4.96 -24.21 -28.67
N GLN A 136 6.18 -23.87 -28.23
CA GLN A 136 6.91 -24.63 -27.21
C GLN A 136 6.16 -24.68 -25.87
N ILE A 137 5.63 -23.56 -25.39
CA ILE A 137 4.79 -23.45 -24.18
C ILE A 137 3.56 -24.37 -24.28
N GLY A 138 2.90 -24.39 -25.45
CA GLY A 138 1.76 -25.28 -25.72
C GLY A 138 2.14 -26.78 -25.81
N TYR A 139 3.39 -27.11 -26.10
CA TYR A 139 3.89 -28.49 -26.13
C TYR A 139 4.47 -28.97 -24.78
N SER A 140 4.95 -28.08 -23.91
CA SER A 140 5.48 -28.45 -22.59
C SER A 140 4.37 -28.85 -21.61
N GLY A 141 3.24 -28.12 -21.61
CA GLY A 141 2.05 -28.50 -20.84
C GLY A 141 2.14 -28.40 -19.31
N ASP A 142 3.23 -27.85 -18.77
CA ASP A 142 3.44 -27.62 -17.33
C ASP A 142 2.89 -26.24 -16.91
N GLY A 143 1.87 -26.22 -16.05
CA GLY A 143 1.26 -25.00 -15.49
C GLY A 143 -0.27 -25.06 -15.43
N GLU A 144 -0.92 -24.08 -14.79
CA GLU A 144 -2.35 -23.87 -15.02
C GLU A 144 -2.58 -23.24 -16.40
N VAL A 145 -3.69 -23.58 -17.05
CA VAL A 145 -3.96 -23.16 -18.45
C VAL A 145 -4.05 -21.64 -18.57
N ASP A 146 -4.57 -20.97 -17.54
CA ASP A 146 -4.73 -19.52 -17.53
C ASP A 146 -3.36 -18.81 -17.44
N ASP A 147 -2.45 -19.27 -16.57
CA ASP A 147 -1.05 -18.78 -16.50
C ASP A 147 -0.31 -18.92 -17.85
N LEU A 148 -0.51 -20.06 -18.53
CA LEU A 148 0.11 -20.34 -19.83
C LEU A 148 -0.45 -19.42 -20.94
N VAL A 149 -1.75 -19.12 -20.88
CA VAL A 149 -2.41 -18.18 -21.80
C VAL A 149 -1.94 -16.74 -21.54
N ASP A 150 -1.85 -16.31 -20.28
CA ASP A 150 -1.37 -14.98 -19.92
C ASP A 150 0.10 -14.76 -20.27
N HIS A 151 0.95 -15.78 -20.06
CA HIS A 151 2.34 -15.75 -20.50
C HIS A 151 2.47 -15.65 -22.03
N ALA A 152 1.66 -16.41 -22.77
CA ALA A 152 1.60 -16.32 -24.24
C ALA A 152 1.09 -14.94 -24.73
N GLN A 153 0.08 -14.36 -24.08
CA GLN A 153 -0.39 -13.01 -24.37
C GLN A 153 0.71 -11.97 -24.11
N ALA A 154 1.42 -12.05 -23.00
CA ALA A 154 2.50 -11.13 -22.66
C ALA A 154 3.66 -11.16 -23.67
N GLU A 155 4.04 -12.34 -24.19
CA GLU A 155 5.04 -12.45 -25.25
C GLU A 155 4.56 -11.83 -26.59
N ILE A 156 3.29 -12.01 -26.98
CA ILE A 156 2.71 -11.35 -28.17
C ILE A 156 2.69 -9.83 -27.99
N HIS A 157 2.28 -9.34 -26.82
CA HIS A 157 2.16 -7.91 -26.56
C HIS A 157 3.50 -7.18 -26.64
N ARG A 158 4.62 -7.79 -26.21
CA ARG A 158 5.97 -7.21 -26.37
C ARG A 158 6.41 -7.04 -27.84
N VAL A 159 5.77 -7.72 -28.81
CA VAL A 159 6.02 -7.51 -30.25
C VAL A 159 5.13 -6.40 -30.83
N ALA A 160 3.99 -6.11 -30.19
CA ALA A 160 3.01 -5.13 -30.64
C ALA A 160 3.31 -3.68 -30.20
N GLU A 161 4.16 -3.48 -29.19
CA GLU A 161 4.55 -2.15 -28.72
C GLU A 161 5.42 -1.41 -29.75
N LYS A 162 4.77 -0.54 -30.55
CA LYS A 162 5.47 0.59 -31.16
C LYS A 162 5.94 1.52 -30.04
N ARG A 163 7.22 1.89 -30.07
CA ARG A 163 7.80 2.86 -29.13
C ARG A 163 7.16 4.23 -29.31
N THR A 164 6.31 4.63 -28.36
CA THR A 164 6.36 5.99 -27.83
C THR A 164 7.59 6.06 -26.91
N GLY A 165 8.67 6.65 -27.40
CA GLY A 165 9.85 6.93 -26.58
C GLY A 165 9.54 8.00 -25.54
N GLU A 166 10.11 7.86 -24.34
CA GLU A 166 10.19 8.94 -23.36
C GLU A 166 11.24 9.97 -23.81
N ASP A 167 10.89 10.80 -24.79
CA ASP A 167 11.76 11.86 -25.28
C ASP A 167 11.38 13.22 -24.66
N TYR A 168 12.40 13.92 -24.14
CA TYR A 168 12.26 15.27 -23.60
C TYR A 168 11.98 16.25 -24.73
N LEU A 169 10.71 16.65 -24.89
CA LEU A 169 10.33 17.70 -25.84
C LEU A 169 10.90 19.06 -25.38
N PRO A 170 11.56 19.84 -26.26
CA PRO A 170 11.99 21.18 -25.90
C PRO A 170 10.77 22.08 -25.71
N LEU A 171 10.88 23.06 -24.80
CA LEU A 171 9.74 23.91 -24.42
C LEU A 171 9.12 24.65 -25.62
N SER A 172 9.90 24.95 -26.66
CA SER A 172 9.44 25.53 -27.93
C SER A 172 8.36 24.71 -28.64
N ASP A 173 8.31 23.40 -28.41
CA ASP A 173 7.48 22.47 -29.16
C ASP A 173 6.23 22.08 -28.34
N ILE A 174 6.29 22.25 -27.02
CA ILE A 174 5.15 22.15 -26.08
C ILE A 174 4.37 23.47 -26.03
N MET A 175 5.07 24.62 -26.07
CA MET A 175 4.48 25.95 -25.94
C MET A 175 3.31 26.24 -26.91
N PRO A 176 3.33 25.83 -28.20
CA PRO A 176 2.18 26.00 -29.09
C PRO A 176 0.93 25.30 -28.55
N GLY A 177 1.02 24.02 -28.16
CA GLY A 177 -0.12 23.29 -27.60
C GLY A 177 -0.63 23.88 -26.27
N ALA A 178 0.28 24.33 -25.40
CA ALA A 178 -0.11 25.00 -24.16
C ALA A 178 -0.76 26.38 -24.41
N LEU A 179 -0.34 27.10 -25.45
CA LEU A 179 -0.98 28.35 -25.88
C LEU A 179 -2.33 28.08 -26.55
N ASP A 180 -2.45 27.03 -27.37
CA ASP A 180 -3.72 26.61 -27.98
C ASP A 180 -4.74 26.21 -26.88
N GLU A 181 -4.31 25.55 -25.80
CA GLU A 181 -5.15 25.28 -24.62
C GLU A 181 -5.58 26.57 -23.91
N ILE A 182 -4.66 27.51 -23.70
CA ILE A 182 -4.96 28.81 -23.05
C ILE A 182 -5.87 29.68 -23.93
N GLU A 183 -5.67 29.68 -25.25
CA GLU A 183 -6.55 30.36 -26.20
C GLU A 183 -7.92 29.69 -26.27
N ALA A 184 -8.01 28.35 -26.24
CA ALA A 184 -9.29 27.65 -26.13
C ALA A 184 -10.05 28.01 -24.85
N ILE A 185 -9.35 28.13 -23.71
CA ILE A 185 -9.92 28.60 -22.43
C ILE A 185 -10.35 30.09 -22.52
N SER A 186 -9.59 30.92 -23.24
CA SER A 186 -9.86 32.37 -23.32
C SER A 186 -10.86 32.79 -24.41
N ALA A 187 -11.15 31.92 -25.39
CA ALA A 187 -11.88 32.30 -26.60
C ALA A 187 -13.39 32.05 -26.57
N HIS A 188 -13.95 31.38 -25.54
CA HIS A 188 -15.30 30.80 -25.66
C HIS A 188 -16.33 31.15 -24.56
N ASP A 189 -17.57 31.19 -25.06
CA ASP A 189 -18.79 31.76 -24.48
C ASP A 189 -19.51 30.75 -23.55
N GLY A 190 -18.79 30.22 -22.56
CA GLY A 190 -19.36 29.33 -21.53
C GLY A 190 -19.45 27.83 -21.88
N SER A 191 -18.71 27.34 -22.88
CA SER A 191 -18.57 25.90 -23.15
C SER A 191 -17.51 25.26 -22.24
N MET A 192 -17.89 24.25 -21.45
CA MET A 192 -16.97 23.50 -20.57
C MET A 192 -15.83 22.81 -21.34
N THR A 193 -14.65 22.73 -20.72
CA THR A 193 -13.49 22.02 -21.28
C THR A 193 -13.41 20.54 -20.87
N GLY A 194 -13.85 20.20 -19.65
CA GLY A 194 -13.90 18.82 -19.16
C GLY A 194 -15.20 18.09 -19.55
N VAL A 195 -15.27 16.80 -19.25
CA VAL A 195 -16.52 16.02 -19.40
C VAL A 195 -17.56 16.55 -18.40
N PRO A 196 -18.73 17.01 -18.85
CA PRO A 196 -19.74 17.60 -17.96
C PRO A 196 -20.34 16.55 -17.03
N THR A 197 -20.40 16.85 -15.74
CA THR A 197 -21.05 15.98 -14.74
C THR A 197 -22.57 16.12 -14.75
N GLY A 198 -23.08 17.23 -15.29
CA GLY A 198 -24.51 17.52 -15.37
C GLY A 198 -25.09 18.11 -14.10
N PHE A 199 -24.22 18.64 -13.22
CA PHE A 199 -24.57 19.42 -12.03
C PHE A 199 -23.91 20.80 -12.15
N THR A 200 -24.71 21.85 -12.31
CA THR A 200 -24.24 23.18 -12.73
C THR A 200 -23.20 23.75 -11.77
N ASP A 201 -23.43 23.65 -10.46
CA ASP A 201 -22.53 24.19 -9.43
C ASP A 201 -21.24 23.36 -9.29
N PHE A 202 -21.30 22.05 -9.53
CA PHE A 202 -20.11 21.18 -9.55
C PHE A 202 -19.29 21.39 -10.81
N ASP A 203 -19.94 21.55 -11.96
CA ASP A 203 -19.31 21.84 -13.24
C ASP A 203 -18.68 23.25 -13.25
N GLN A 204 -19.27 24.24 -12.56
CA GLN A 204 -18.61 25.55 -12.31
C GLN A 204 -17.39 25.45 -11.39
N LEU A 205 -17.42 24.56 -10.38
CA LEU A 205 -16.32 24.35 -9.44
C LEU A 205 -15.13 23.58 -10.06
N SER A 206 -15.43 22.64 -10.96
CA SER A 206 -14.46 21.70 -11.55
C SER A 206 -14.04 22.03 -12.97
N ASN A 207 -14.84 22.81 -13.72
CA ASN A 207 -14.80 22.96 -15.18
C ASN A 207 -15.00 21.63 -15.96
N GLY A 208 -15.74 20.70 -15.33
CA GLY A 208 -15.93 19.33 -15.79
C GLY A 208 -14.80 18.39 -15.36
N LEU A 209 -14.91 17.11 -15.72
CA LEU A 209 -13.88 16.10 -15.43
C LEU A 209 -12.81 16.14 -16.52
N HIS A 210 -11.57 16.52 -16.18
CA HIS A 210 -10.53 16.72 -17.18
C HIS A 210 -9.85 15.40 -17.60
N PRO A 211 -9.34 15.33 -18.85
CA PRO A 211 -8.42 14.27 -19.29
C PRO A 211 -7.24 14.05 -18.32
N GLY A 212 -6.76 12.81 -18.22
CA GLY A 212 -5.67 12.43 -17.34
C GLY A 212 -5.98 12.40 -15.83
N GLN A 213 -7.19 12.80 -15.39
CA GLN A 213 -7.58 12.81 -13.97
C GLN A 213 -8.04 11.45 -13.44
N MET A 214 -7.69 11.16 -12.20
CA MET A 214 -8.30 10.13 -11.36
C MET A 214 -9.17 10.81 -10.29
N ILE A 215 -10.46 10.49 -10.28
CA ILE A 215 -11.45 11.02 -9.36
C ILE A 215 -11.94 9.87 -8.47
N ILE A 216 -11.81 10.00 -7.15
CA ILE A 216 -12.43 9.07 -6.21
C ILE A 216 -13.75 9.66 -5.72
N ILE A 217 -14.85 8.92 -5.86
CA ILE A 217 -16.13 9.23 -5.21
C ILE A 217 -16.34 8.22 -4.08
N ALA A 218 -16.61 8.70 -2.86
CA ALA A 218 -16.80 7.82 -1.71
C ALA A 218 -18.04 8.16 -0.87
N ALA A 219 -18.74 7.11 -0.48
CA ALA A 219 -19.98 7.18 0.30
C ALA A 219 -20.11 5.99 1.27
N ARG A 220 -20.95 6.12 2.30
CA ARG A 220 -21.11 5.07 3.33
C ARG A 220 -22.05 3.94 2.84
N PRO A 221 -21.72 2.65 3.09
CA PRO A 221 -22.63 1.55 2.76
C PRO A 221 -23.93 1.59 3.57
N ALA A 222 -25.08 1.69 2.88
CA ALA A 222 -26.45 1.45 3.34
C ALA A 222 -26.76 1.76 4.82
N VAL A 223 -27.23 2.98 5.10
CA VAL A 223 -27.71 3.37 6.43
C VAL A 223 -29.05 2.68 6.74
N GLY A 224 -29.03 1.63 7.56
CA GLY A 224 -30.25 1.00 8.12
C GLY A 224 -30.23 -0.53 8.24
N LYS A 225 -29.53 -1.09 9.23
CA LYS A 225 -29.47 -2.56 9.49
C LYS A 225 -29.85 -2.95 10.94
N ALA A 226 -31.07 -2.66 11.38
CA ALA A 226 -31.54 -2.94 12.76
C ALA A 226 -32.71 -3.96 12.79
N LEU A 227 -32.81 -4.74 13.88
CA LEU A 227 -33.70 -5.91 14.04
C LEU A 227 -34.39 -5.93 15.41
N ALA A 228 -35.64 -6.39 15.49
CA ALA A 228 -36.42 -6.40 16.74
C ALA A 228 -35.76 -7.26 17.83
N LEU A 229 -35.83 -6.85 19.11
CA LEU A 229 -35.07 -7.49 20.20
C LEU A 229 -35.41 -8.98 20.40
N ASP A 230 -36.64 -9.39 20.15
CA ASP A 230 -37.10 -10.78 20.23
C ASP A 230 -36.68 -11.64 19.03
N THR A 231 -36.06 -11.06 17.99
CA THR A 231 -35.65 -11.78 16.77
C THR A 231 -34.73 -12.97 17.10
N PRO A 232 -35.10 -14.21 16.75
CA PRO A 232 -34.27 -15.38 17.04
C PRO A 232 -33.04 -15.47 16.12
N LEU A 233 -31.89 -15.68 16.74
CA LEU A 233 -30.57 -15.80 16.11
C LEU A 233 -30.03 -17.24 16.29
N PRO A 234 -29.70 -17.97 15.22
CA PRO A 234 -29.11 -19.29 15.33
C PRO A 234 -27.66 -19.22 15.83
N THR A 235 -27.35 -20.03 16.84
CA THR A 235 -26.00 -20.23 17.39
C THR A 235 -25.53 -21.65 17.10
N PRO A 236 -24.22 -21.96 17.17
CA PRO A 236 -23.71 -23.33 17.02
C PRO A 236 -24.28 -24.35 18.04
N ARG A 237 -24.97 -23.89 19.09
CA ARG A 237 -25.53 -24.71 20.17
C ARG A 237 -27.06 -24.60 20.33
N GLY A 238 -27.74 -23.84 19.47
CA GLY A 238 -29.19 -23.60 19.58
C GLY A 238 -29.61 -22.26 19.01
N TRP A 239 -30.34 -21.47 19.82
CA TRP A 239 -30.88 -20.16 19.46
C TRP A 239 -30.69 -19.17 20.61
N THR A 240 -30.41 -17.91 20.27
CA THR A 240 -30.45 -16.74 21.17
C THR A 240 -31.39 -15.68 20.57
N THR A 241 -31.57 -14.52 21.20
CA THR A 241 -32.36 -13.39 20.65
C THR A 241 -31.48 -12.17 20.35
N MET A 242 -31.97 -11.23 19.53
CA MET A 242 -31.27 -9.97 19.24
C MET A 242 -31.10 -9.06 20.47
N GLY A 243 -31.99 -9.19 21.46
CA GLY A 243 -31.91 -8.49 22.75
C GLY A 243 -30.86 -9.11 23.66
N ASP A 244 -30.82 -10.45 23.72
CA ASP A 244 -29.94 -11.19 24.62
C ASP A 244 -28.51 -11.35 24.07
N VAL A 245 -28.30 -11.29 22.75
CA VAL A 245 -27.00 -11.54 22.14
C VAL A 245 -25.92 -10.55 22.58
N GLY A 246 -24.79 -11.09 23.02
CA GLY A 246 -23.66 -10.35 23.57
C GLY A 246 -22.44 -10.28 22.65
N VAL A 247 -21.60 -9.27 22.86
CA VAL A 247 -20.27 -9.23 22.22
C VAL A 247 -19.43 -10.38 22.78
N GLY A 248 -18.90 -11.20 21.87
CA GLY A 248 -18.10 -12.38 22.20
C GLY A 248 -18.83 -13.72 22.07
N GLU A 249 -20.16 -13.73 21.86
CA GLU A 249 -20.95 -14.95 21.59
C GLU A 249 -20.83 -15.42 20.14
N GLU A 250 -21.28 -16.64 19.83
CA GLU A 250 -21.21 -17.23 18.48
C GLU A 250 -22.58 -17.33 17.80
N LEU A 251 -22.66 -16.82 16.57
CA LEU A 251 -23.79 -16.95 15.64
C LEU A 251 -23.37 -17.82 14.44
N VAL A 252 -24.31 -18.12 13.54
CA VAL A 252 -24.02 -18.82 12.27
C VAL A 252 -23.79 -17.81 11.12
N ALA A 253 -22.78 -18.03 10.28
CA ALA A 253 -22.29 -17.13 9.22
C ALA A 253 -22.85 -17.42 7.81
N ALA A 254 -22.40 -16.62 6.83
CA ALA A 254 -22.67 -16.66 5.36
C ALA A 254 -23.17 -18.01 4.81
N ASP A 255 -22.39 -19.01 5.15
CA ASP A 255 -22.19 -20.33 4.56
C ASP A 255 -22.62 -21.49 5.48
N GLY A 256 -23.00 -21.17 6.73
CA GLY A 256 -23.31 -22.15 7.77
C GLY A 256 -22.20 -22.35 8.82
N THR A 257 -21.07 -21.64 8.75
CA THR A 257 -19.97 -21.76 9.72
C THR A 257 -20.27 -20.98 11.03
N PRO A 258 -19.66 -21.35 12.18
CA PRO A 258 -19.67 -20.52 13.37
C PRO A 258 -18.92 -19.19 13.16
N THR A 259 -19.48 -18.08 13.64
CA THR A 259 -18.81 -16.77 13.64
C THR A 259 -19.10 -16.00 14.92
N ARG A 260 -18.10 -15.27 15.43
CA ARG A 260 -18.18 -14.56 16.70
C ARG A 260 -18.75 -13.15 16.54
N VAL A 261 -19.64 -12.73 17.43
CA VAL A 261 -20.14 -11.35 17.52
C VAL A 261 -19.03 -10.45 18.05
N VAL A 262 -18.68 -9.41 17.28
CA VAL A 262 -17.60 -8.46 17.60
C VAL A 262 -18.10 -7.09 18.06
N ALA A 263 -19.35 -6.73 17.77
CA ALA A 263 -19.98 -5.50 18.26
C ALA A 263 -21.51 -5.63 18.30
N ALA A 264 -22.16 -4.84 19.16
CA ALA A 264 -23.62 -4.74 19.28
C ALA A 264 -24.04 -3.30 19.63
N THR A 265 -25.11 -2.78 19.01
CA THR A 265 -25.58 -1.39 19.25
C THR A 265 -26.48 -1.29 20.48
N GLU A 266 -26.86 -0.06 20.83
CA GLU A 266 -28.01 0.19 21.71
C GLU A 266 -29.36 -0.04 20.99
N VAL A 267 -30.44 0.05 21.77
CA VAL A 267 -31.81 -0.24 21.35
C VAL A 267 -32.52 1.00 20.80
N MET A 268 -32.84 0.98 19.51
CA MET A 268 -33.59 2.01 18.78
C MET A 268 -35.10 1.78 18.91
N ARG A 269 -35.91 2.84 18.79
CA ARG A 269 -37.39 2.78 18.87
C ARG A 269 -38.00 3.67 17.77
N GLY A 270 -39.28 3.49 17.43
CA GLY A 270 -40.01 4.40 16.52
C GLY A 270 -39.97 4.07 15.02
N ARG A 271 -39.46 2.90 14.60
CA ARG A 271 -39.49 2.43 13.20
C ARG A 271 -40.84 1.76 12.84
N PRO A 272 -41.35 1.87 11.60
CA PRO A 272 -42.52 1.12 11.15
C PRO A 272 -42.22 -0.39 11.09
N CYS A 273 -43.09 -1.21 11.67
CA CYS A 273 -42.92 -2.66 11.77
C CYS A 273 -44.11 -3.41 11.14
N TYR A 274 -43.85 -4.64 10.70
CA TYR A 274 -44.85 -5.55 10.14
C TYR A 274 -44.64 -6.95 10.71
N GLU A 275 -45.75 -7.60 11.03
CA GLU A 275 -45.86 -9.00 11.42
C GLU A 275 -46.09 -9.86 10.16
N LEU A 276 -45.14 -10.75 9.86
CA LEU A 276 -45.15 -11.66 8.73
C LEU A 276 -45.55 -13.07 9.18
N GLU A 277 -46.50 -13.69 8.49
CA GLU A 277 -47.00 -15.05 8.76
C GLU A 277 -46.65 -16.00 7.61
N PHE A 278 -46.06 -17.14 7.95
CA PHE A 278 -45.65 -18.18 7.01
C PHE A 278 -46.60 -19.38 6.99
N ALA A 279 -46.64 -20.12 5.88
CA ALA A 279 -47.53 -21.27 5.67
C ALA A 279 -47.33 -22.45 6.65
N ASP A 280 -46.29 -22.41 7.47
CA ASP A 280 -46.01 -23.37 8.55
C ASP A 280 -46.44 -22.86 9.94
N GLY A 281 -47.12 -21.71 10.00
CA GLY A 281 -47.59 -21.08 11.25
C GLY A 281 -46.55 -20.20 11.95
N THR A 282 -45.35 -20.05 11.38
CA THR A 282 -44.32 -19.16 11.95
C THR A 282 -44.72 -17.69 11.77
N VAL A 283 -44.54 -16.89 12.83
CA VAL A 283 -44.80 -15.43 12.83
C VAL A 283 -43.51 -14.69 13.18
N VAL A 284 -43.19 -13.61 12.44
CA VAL A 284 -42.00 -12.77 12.69
C VAL A 284 -42.36 -11.28 12.56
N VAL A 285 -42.01 -10.47 13.56
CA VAL A 285 -42.10 -9.00 13.47
C VAL A 285 -40.77 -8.44 12.99
N ALA A 286 -40.79 -7.70 11.89
CA ALA A 286 -39.62 -7.05 11.31
C ALA A 286 -39.90 -5.58 10.98
N ASP A 287 -38.87 -4.75 10.94
CA ASP A 287 -39.01 -3.38 10.46
C ASP A 287 -39.24 -3.37 8.93
N ALA A 288 -39.91 -2.34 8.43
CA ALA A 288 -40.32 -2.22 7.04
C ALA A 288 -39.17 -2.38 6.03
N GLN A 289 -37.94 -2.01 6.42
CA GLN A 289 -36.76 -2.01 5.57
C GLN A 289 -35.91 -3.30 5.67
N HIS A 290 -36.28 -4.24 6.54
CA HIS A 290 -35.56 -5.51 6.67
C HIS A 290 -35.69 -6.34 5.38
N GLN A 291 -34.57 -6.89 4.88
CA GLN A 291 -34.49 -7.53 3.55
C GLN A 291 -34.48 -9.06 3.62
N TRP A 292 -35.27 -9.66 2.73
CA TRP A 292 -35.51 -11.10 2.61
C TRP A 292 -35.11 -11.61 1.21
N PRO A 293 -34.35 -12.70 1.09
CA PRO A 293 -34.04 -13.31 -0.20
C PRO A 293 -35.23 -14.12 -0.75
N THR A 294 -35.72 -13.73 -1.94
CA THR A 294 -36.89 -14.30 -2.61
C THR A 294 -36.51 -15.12 -3.84
N LEU A 295 -37.39 -16.05 -4.23
CA LEU A 295 -37.31 -16.82 -5.46
C LEU A 295 -38.49 -16.48 -6.38
N GLY A 296 -38.20 -15.97 -7.58
CA GLY A 296 -39.22 -15.67 -8.59
C GLY A 296 -39.71 -16.94 -9.32
N HIS A 297 -40.96 -16.90 -9.81
CA HIS A 297 -41.51 -17.92 -10.69
C HIS A 297 -41.94 -17.30 -12.03
N ALA A 298 -41.02 -17.34 -13.00
CA ALA A 298 -41.30 -17.22 -14.42
C ALA A 298 -40.61 -18.41 -15.12
N ALA A 299 -41.16 -18.89 -16.24
CA ALA A 299 -40.74 -20.15 -16.86
C ALA A 299 -39.25 -20.13 -17.29
N GLY A 300 -38.37 -20.70 -16.45
CA GLY A 300 -36.93 -20.67 -16.59
C GLY A 300 -36.23 -21.19 -15.32
N PRO A 301 -34.88 -21.21 -15.29
CA PRO A 301 -34.13 -21.54 -14.08
C PRO A 301 -34.39 -20.52 -12.95
N PRO A 302 -34.34 -20.93 -11.67
CA PRO A 302 -34.75 -20.08 -10.56
C PRO A 302 -33.84 -18.86 -10.38
N VAL A 303 -34.42 -17.67 -10.47
CA VAL A 303 -33.73 -16.39 -10.21
C VAL A 303 -33.85 -16.04 -8.73
N HIS A 304 -32.72 -15.79 -8.09
CA HIS A 304 -32.63 -15.26 -6.73
C HIS A 304 -32.77 -13.73 -6.75
N GLY A 305 -33.56 -13.18 -5.83
CA GLY A 305 -33.75 -11.74 -5.65
C GLY A 305 -33.87 -11.35 -4.18
N LEU A 306 -34.10 -10.06 -3.92
CA LEU A 306 -34.28 -9.49 -2.58
C LEU A 306 -35.52 -8.59 -2.55
N ALA A 307 -36.31 -8.71 -1.49
CA ALA A 307 -37.47 -7.88 -1.19
C ALA A 307 -37.48 -7.44 0.29
N THR A 308 -37.93 -6.22 0.58
CA THR A 308 -38.10 -5.74 1.96
C THR A 308 -39.39 -6.27 2.62
N THR A 309 -39.47 -6.25 3.96
CA THR A 309 -40.70 -6.56 4.71
C THR A 309 -41.89 -5.73 4.22
N GLY A 310 -41.67 -4.43 3.94
CA GLY A 310 -42.70 -3.55 3.37
C GLY A 310 -43.12 -3.93 1.95
N GLU A 311 -42.18 -4.33 1.10
CA GLU A 311 -42.48 -4.84 -0.26
C GLU A 311 -43.24 -6.16 -0.22
N LEU A 312 -42.89 -7.08 0.69
CA LEU A 312 -43.61 -8.34 0.90
C LEU A 312 -45.03 -8.11 1.44
N ALA A 313 -45.21 -7.12 2.32
CA ALA A 313 -46.54 -6.74 2.82
C ALA A 313 -47.41 -6.16 1.71
N ALA A 314 -46.89 -5.20 0.94
CA ALA A 314 -47.59 -4.61 -0.20
C ALA A 314 -47.94 -5.66 -1.28
N ALA A 315 -47.08 -6.66 -1.50
CA ALA A 315 -47.34 -7.74 -2.45
C ALA A 315 -48.48 -8.69 -2.03
N LEU A 316 -48.82 -8.78 -0.74
CA LEU A 316 -49.91 -9.61 -0.22
C LEU A 316 -51.23 -8.84 -0.10
N GLU A 317 -51.21 -7.52 0.11
CA GLU A 317 -52.42 -6.68 0.16
C GLU A 317 -53.11 -6.52 -1.21
N TYR A 318 -52.41 -6.73 -2.33
CA TYR A 318 -52.91 -6.51 -3.70
C TYR A 318 -53.35 -7.79 -4.46
N ALA A 319 -53.60 -8.90 -3.78
CA ALA A 319 -54.15 -10.09 -4.42
C ALA A 319 -55.63 -9.88 -4.86
N PRO A 320 -56.00 -10.14 -6.14
CA PRO A 320 -57.36 -9.91 -6.61
C PRO A 320 -58.38 -10.84 -5.94
N ALA A 321 -59.50 -10.27 -5.52
CA ALA A 321 -60.55 -10.98 -4.79
C ALA A 321 -61.09 -12.20 -5.56
N GLY A 322 -60.86 -13.40 -5.01
CA GLY A 322 -61.28 -14.68 -5.59
C GLY A 322 -60.14 -15.61 -6.03
N ALA A 323 -58.89 -15.12 -6.09
CA ALA A 323 -57.72 -15.96 -6.30
C ALA A 323 -57.02 -16.28 -4.97
N ALA A 324 -56.68 -17.56 -4.73
CA ALA A 324 -55.83 -17.92 -3.60
C ALA A 324 -54.42 -17.33 -3.80
N PRO A 325 -53.82 -16.62 -2.81
CA PRO A 325 -52.59 -15.88 -3.03
C PRO A 325 -51.44 -16.82 -3.40
N ALA A 326 -50.82 -16.58 -4.56
CA ALA A 326 -49.59 -17.24 -4.98
C ALA A 326 -48.46 -16.79 -4.05
N GLY A 327 -48.20 -17.57 -3.01
CA GLY A 327 -47.33 -17.15 -1.91
C GLY A 327 -45.87 -17.11 -2.31
N ILE A 328 -45.17 -16.12 -1.80
CA ILE A 328 -43.76 -15.83 -2.14
C ILE A 328 -42.85 -16.87 -1.48
N ALA A 329 -41.97 -17.48 -2.28
CA ALA A 329 -41.04 -18.51 -1.81
C ALA A 329 -39.71 -17.91 -1.35
N ILE A 330 -39.29 -18.26 -0.13
CA ILE A 330 -38.01 -17.87 0.46
C ILE A 330 -37.08 -19.10 0.47
N SER A 331 -35.80 -18.89 0.13
CA SER A 331 -34.81 -19.97 -0.04
C SER A 331 -34.20 -20.44 1.29
N ALA A 332 -33.72 -21.69 1.33
CA ALA A 332 -33.05 -22.29 2.50
C ALA A 332 -31.86 -23.18 2.06
N PRO A 333 -30.76 -23.27 2.86
CA PRO A 333 -29.53 -23.94 2.46
C PRO A 333 -29.59 -25.47 2.46
N ARG A 334 -28.69 -26.11 1.69
CA ARG A 334 -28.46 -27.56 1.69
C ARG A 334 -27.64 -27.98 2.92
N ALA A 335 -28.12 -28.94 3.70
CA ALA A 335 -27.28 -29.65 4.67
C ALA A 335 -26.29 -30.59 3.96
N ARG A 336 -24.99 -30.47 4.24
CA ARG A 336 -24.02 -31.57 4.05
C ARG A 336 -23.94 -32.40 5.33
N GLY A 337 -23.61 -33.68 5.18
CA GLY A 337 -23.70 -34.68 6.25
C GLY A 337 -22.78 -34.44 7.45
N SER A 338 -23.12 -35.10 8.54
CA SER A 338 -22.43 -35.04 9.84
C SER A 338 -20.94 -35.38 9.75
N VAL A 339 -20.11 -34.57 10.41
CA VAL A 339 -18.81 -35.00 10.95
C VAL A 339 -19.00 -35.24 12.45
N ALA A 340 -18.48 -36.36 12.96
CA ALA A 340 -18.74 -36.83 14.32
C ALA A 340 -17.97 -36.03 15.39
N SER A 341 -18.62 -35.76 16.52
CA SER A 341 -17.98 -35.20 17.71
C SER A 341 -17.19 -36.26 18.49
N PRO A 342 -16.02 -35.91 19.05
CA PRO A 342 -15.46 -36.60 20.20
C PRO A 342 -15.58 -35.76 21.49
N GLY A 343 -16.43 -36.22 22.41
CA GLY A 343 -16.15 -36.25 23.86
C GLY A 343 -16.06 -34.96 24.69
N GLY A 344 -17.12 -34.70 25.47
CA GLY A 344 -17.00 -34.59 26.93
C GLY A 344 -16.75 -33.21 27.58
N GLY A 345 -17.43 -32.97 28.71
CA GLY A 345 -17.12 -31.88 29.66
C GLY A 345 -18.36 -31.14 30.18
N LEU A 346 -18.74 -31.37 31.43
CA LEU A 346 -19.79 -30.63 32.14
C LEU A 346 -19.30 -29.25 32.59
N ALA A 347 -20.19 -28.25 32.68
CA ALA A 347 -20.52 -27.59 33.95
C ALA A 347 -21.69 -26.59 33.79
N ALA A 348 -22.44 -26.35 34.87
CA ALA A 348 -23.65 -25.53 34.88
C ALA A 348 -23.40 -24.03 35.12
N ALA A 349 -24.30 -23.19 34.61
CA ALA A 349 -24.56 -21.85 35.14
C ALA A 349 -26.08 -21.59 35.20
N THR A 350 -26.53 -21.01 36.31
CA THR A 350 -27.91 -20.86 36.77
C THR A 350 -28.81 -19.97 35.90
N ARG A 351 -30.06 -20.41 35.65
CA ARG A 351 -31.17 -19.55 35.21
C ARG A 351 -31.73 -18.70 36.35
N ALA A 352 -32.11 -17.46 36.05
CA ALA A 352 -33.09 -16.69 36.84
C ALA A 352 -34.50 -16.83 36.19
N PRO A 353 -35.60 -16.74 36.96
CA PRO A 353 -36.95 -17.04 36.47
C PRO A 353 -37.75 -15.79 36.07
N GLY A 354 -38.66 -15.91 35.09
CA GLY A 354 -39.69 -14.87 34.87
C GLY A 354 -40.25 -14.69 33.46
N ALA A 355 -40.81 -15.74 32.85
CA ALA A 355 -41.77 -15.57 31.74
C ALA A 355 -42.79 -16.72 31.74
N THR A 356 -44.07 -16.37 31.61
CA THR A 356 -45.21 -17.28 31.81
C THR A 356 -45.44 -18.18 30.60
N ALA A 357 -45.79 -19.45 30.84
CA ALA A 357 -46.06 -20.42 29.79
C ALA A 357 -47.40 -20.16 29.06
N LEU A 358 -47.45 -20.48 27.76
CA LEU A 358 -48.65 -20.93 27.06
C LEU A 358 -48.27 -21.80 25.84
N LEU A 359 -48.86 -23.00 25.78
CA LEU A 359 -49.00 -23.91 24.63
C LEU A 359 -47.76 -24.64 24.08
N ASP A 360 -47.51 -25.83 24.65
CA ASP A 360 -46.85 -26.97 24.00
C ASP A 360 -47.70 -27.52 22.82
N PRO A 361 -47.06 -27.96 21.72
CA PRO A 361 -47.53 -29.09 20.92
C PRO A 361 -46.54 -30.27 20.95
N GLN A 362 -47.10 -31.47 21.05
CA GLN A 362 -46.41 -32.76 21.23
C GLN A 362 -45.41 -33.12 20.11
N PRO A 363 -44.40 -33.97 20.38
CA PRO A 363 -43.48 -34.46 19.36
C PRO A 363 -44.19 -35.39 18.36
N VAL A 364 -43.88 -35.24 17.07
CA VAL A 364 -44.34 -36.13 15.99
C VAL A 364 -43.15 -36.91 15.43
N ASP A 365 -43.37 -38.19 15.15
CA ASP A 365 -42.35 -39.23 14.96
C ASP A 365 -41.33 -39.03 13.82
N ASN A 366 -40.20 -39.73 13.99
CA ASN A 366 -39.19 -39.96 12.97
C ASN A 366 -39.76 -40.76 11.77
N ALA A 367 -39.90 -40.12 10.61
CA ALA A 367 -40.07 -40.81 9.33
C ALA A 367 -39.39 -40.08 8.16
N SER A 368 -38.53 -40.81 7.43
CA SER A 368 -37.93 -40.53 6.12
C SER A 368 -37.53 -39.09 5.76
N ALA A 369 -36.22 -38.86 5.64
CA ALA A 369 -35.65 -37.65 5.05
C ALA A 369 -36.07 -37.48 3.57
N SER A 370 -36.59 -36.29 3.24
CA SER A 370 -36.96 -35.85 1.89
C SER A 370 -36.43 -34.41 1.67
N PRO A 371 -35.95 -34.03 0.48
CA PRO A 371 -35.10 -32.85 0.31
C PRO A 371 -35.86 -31.51 0.21
N SER A 372 -35.23 -30.46 0.73
CA SER A 372 -35.60 -29.03 0.61
C SER A 372 -37.02 -28.64 1.09
N ARG A 373 -37.14 -28.15 2.33
CA ARG A 373 -38.29 -27.33 2.72
C ARG A 373 -38.10 -25.91 2.20
N ARG A 374 -39.05 -25.44 1.40
CA ARG A 374 -39.20 -24.05 0.94
C ARG A 374 -40.25 -23.39 1.84
N HIS A 375 -39.97 -22.20 2.38
CA HIS A 375 -40.95 -21.48 3.19
C HIS A 375 -41.76 -20.53 2.30
N ARG A 376 -43.09 -20.53 2.47
CA ARG A 376 -44.05 -19.72 1.69
C ARG A 376 -44.69 -18.70 2.62
N LEU A 377 -44.56 -17.41 2.29
CA LEU A 377 -45.25 -16.33 3.02
C LEU A 377 -46.74 -16.34 2.66
N VAL A 378 -47.62 -16.16 3.66
CA VAL A 378 -49.10 -16.22 3.48
C VAL A 378 -49.84 -14.97 3.94
N ALA A 379 -49.34 -14.25 4.95
CA ALA A 379 -49.91 -12.97 5.35
C ALA A 379 -48.82 -12.00 5.86
N ALA A 380 -49.15 -10.72 5.87
CA ALA A 380 -48.32 -9.65 6.38
C ALA A 380 -49.23 -8.53 6.89
N ARG A 381 -49.08 -8.11 8.16
CA ARG A 381 -49.88 -7.06 8.78
C ARG A 381 -48.98 -6.00 9.41
N ARG A 382 -49.28 -4.72 9.22
CA ARG A 382 -48.58 -3.64 9.91
C ARG A 382 -48.87 -3.70 11.41
N VAL A 383 -47.84 -3.47 12.24
CA VAL A 383 -47.94 -3.42 13.71
C VAL A 383 -47.31 -2.15 14.26
N ASP A 384 -47.60 -1.86 15.54
CA ASP A 384 -46.98 -0.74 16.27
C ASP A 384 -45.45 -0.91 16.37
N SER A 385 -44.76 0.21 16.54
CA SER A 385 -43.30 0.23 16.52
C SER A 385 -42.68 -0.49 17.71
N VAL A 386 -41.94 -1.56 17.45
CA VAL A 386 -41.18 -2.30 18.47
C VAL A 386 -39.72 -1.85 18.57
N PRO A 387 -39.04 -2.05 19.71
CA PRO A 387 -37.62 -1.72 19.86
C PRO A 387 -36.71 -2.65 19.04
N VAL A 388 -35.66 -2.11 18.41
CA VAL A 388 -34.75 -2.83 17.49
C VAL A 388 -33.26 -2.54 17.79
N ARG A 389 -32.34 -3.44 17.40
CA ARG A 389 -30.89 -3.39 17.67
C ARG A 389 -30.09 -4.01 16.51
N CYS A 390 -28.78 -3.75 16.42
CA CYS A 390 -27.88 -4.35 15.43
C CYS A 390 -26.71 -5.08 16.09
N VAL A 391 -26.18 -6.12 15.44
CA VAL A 391 -24.87 -6.72 15.78
C VAL A 391 -23.96 -6.87 14.56
N GLN A 392 -22.66 -7.03 14.80
CA GLN A 392 -21.60 -7.27 13.81
C GLN A 392 -20.84 -8.56 14.16
N VAL A 393 -20.40 -9.31 13.15
CA VAL A 393 -19.66 -10.58 13.33
C VAL A 393 -18.27 -10.56 12.68
N ALA A 394 -17.42 -11.50 13.12
CA ALA A 394 -16.03 -11.68 12.68
C ALA A 394 -15.86 -12.32 11.29
N HIS A 395 -16.92 -12.82 10.65
CA HIS A 395 -16.83 -13.46 9.33
C HIS A 395 -16.29 -12.49 8.26
N PRO A 396 -15.46 -12.94 7.29
CA PRO A 396 -14.92 -12.07 6.23
C PRO A 396 -15.99 -11.31 5.43
N ASP A 397 -17.13 -11.95 5.14
CA ASP A 397 -18.24 -11.30 4.43
C ASP A 397 -19.04 -10.32 5.30
N HIS A 398 -18.79 -10.30 6.61
CA HIS A 398 -19.55 -9.55 7.63
C HIS A 398 -21.06 -9.86 7.67
N LEU A 399 -21.49 -10.99 7.11
CA LEU A 399 -22.87 -11.48 7.10
C LEU A 399 -23.06 -12.62 8.09
N TYR A 400 -24.08 -12.51 8.94
CA TYR A 400 -24.56 -13.57 9.85
C TYR A 400 -25.99 -13.98 9.49
N LEU A 401 -26.42 -15.18 9.90
CA LEU A 401 -27.81 -15.60 9.81
C LEU A 401 -28.57 -14.81 10.89
N ALA A 402 -29.31 -13.80 10.48
CA ALA A 402 -30.31 -13.16 11.31
C ALA A 402 -31.67 -13.68 10.88
N THR A 403 -32.37 -14.39 11.76
CA THR A 403 -33.31 -15.45 11.36
C THR A 403 -32.64 -16.37 10.31
N ARG A 404 -33.27 -16.66 9.18
CA ARG A 404 -32.72 -17.50 8.11
C ARG A 404 -32.37 -16.68 6.82
N ALA A 405 -32.24 -15.32 6.89
CA ALA A 405 -32.19 -14.28 5.79
C ALA A 405 -30.95 -13.27 5.76
N ARG A 406 -30.81 -12.32 4.77
CA ARG A 406 -29.67 -11.32 4.55
C ARG A 406 -29.85 -10.23 3.40
N ILE A 407 -28.84 -9.33 3.26
CA ILE A 407 -28.29 -8.51 2.08
C ILE A 407 -28.58 -6.95 2.05
N PRO A 408 -27.83 -6.04 1.29
CA PRO A 408 -28.02 -4.54 1.20
C PRO A 408 -27.66 -3.80 -0.18
N THR A 409 -27.64 -2.42 -0.23
CA THR A 409 -26.71 -1.40 -0.92
C THR A 409 -27.27 -0.13 -1.65
N HIS A 410 -26.41 0.88 -2.00
CA HIS A 410 -26.80 2.26 -2.45
C HIS A 410 -25.82 3.20 -3.26
N ASN A 411 -24.49 2.97 -3.37
CA ASN A 411 -23.52 4.03 -3.73
C ASN A 411 -23.47 4.45 -5.23
N SER A 412 -23.75 3.54 -6.16
CA SER A 412 -23.48 3.67 -7.61
C SER A 412 -24.26 4.78 -8.33
N THR A 413 -25.19 5.42 -7.65
CA THR A 413 -26.16 6.37 -8.22
C THR A 413 -25.50 7.63 -8.79
N LEU A 414 -24.55 8.26 -8.08
CA LEU A 414 -23.93 9.51 -8.56
C LEU A 414 -23.06 9.26 -9.80
N ALA A 415 -22.30 8.16 -9.84
CA ALA A 415 -21.46 7.86 -10.99
C ALA A 415 -22.28 7.44 -12.22
N LEU A 416 -23.47 6.86 -12.02
CA LEU A 416 -24.45 6.67 -13.10
C LEU A 416 -24.99 8.02 -13.61
N ASP A 417 -25.20 9.01 -12.75
CA ASP A 417 -25.56 10.37 -13.20
C ASP A 417 -24.44 11.04 -14.02
N PHE A 418 -23.17 10.86 -13.66
CA PHE A 418 -22.04 11.34 -14.47
C PHE A 418 -21.97 10.66 -15.84
N ALA A 419 -22.09 9.31 -15.89
CA ALA A 419 -22.12 8.57 -17.16
C ALA A 419 -23.33 8.94 -18.03
N ARG A 420 -24.48 9.20 -17.40
CA ARG A 420 -25.72 9.68 -18.03
C ARG A 420 -25.56 11.10 -18.60
N ALA A 421 -24.91 12.00 -17.88
CA ALA A 421 -24.58 13.34 -18.38
C ALA A 421 -23.60 13.28 -19.55
N ALA A 422 -22.53 12.48 -19.46
CA ALA A 422 -21.56 12.32 -20.54
C ALA A 422 -22.19 11.73 -21.81
N SER A 423 -22.79 10.54 -21.72
CA SER A 423 -23.22 9.79 -22.92
C SER A 423 -24.62 10.11 -23.39
N ILE A 424 -25.62 10.25 -22.51
CA ILE A 424 -27.01 10.45 -22.96
C ILE A 424 -27.22 11.92 -23.34
N LYS A 425 -26.83 12.86 -22.45
CA LYS A 425 -27.04 14.30 -22.71
C LYS A 425 -26.03 14.90 -23.71
N ASN A 426 -24.76 14.52 -23.63
CA ASN A 426 -23.68 15.15 -24.41
C ASN A 426 -23.06 14.25 -25.50
N GLN A 427 -23.56 13.02 -25.69
CA GLN A 427 -23.10 12.08 -26.72
C GLN A 427 -21.59 11.76 -26.67
N LEU A 428 -20.98 11.86 -25.48
CA LEU A 428 -19.59 11.50 -25.24
C LEU A 428 -19.49 10.02 -24.83
N THR A 429 -18.59 9.27 -25.48
CA THR A 429 -18.41 7.85 -25.19
C THR A 429 -17.96 7.61 -23.75
N SER A 430 -18.69 6.78 -22.99
CA SER A 430 -18.30 6.38 -21.64
C SER A 430 -18.43 4.88 -21.40
N VAL A 431 -17.68 4.37 -20.44
CA VAL A 431 -17.73 2.96 -20.01
C VAL A 431 -17.95 2.87 -18.50
N PHE A 432 -18.83 1.97 -18.09
CA PHE A 432 -19.15 1.67 -16.70
C PHE A 432 -18.82 0.20 -16.39
N PHE A 433 -17.75 -0.02 -15.63
CA PHE A 433 -17.41 -1.33 -15.07
C PHE A 433 -18.11 -1.51 -13.74
N SER A 434 -19.02 -2.48 -13.64
CA SER A 434 -19.73 -2.79 -12.40
C SER A 434 -19.40 -4.19 -11.91
N LEU A 435 -18.84 -4.24 -10.70
CA LEU A 435 -18.43 -5.44 -10.00
C LEU A 435 -19.45 -5.85 -8.93
N GLU A 436 -20.36 -4.93 -8.55
CA GLU A 436 -21.43 -5.18 -7.59
C GLU A 436 -22.81 -5.41 -8.25
N MET A 437 -23.16 -4.63 -9.29
CA MET A 437 -24.50 -4.62 -9.89
C MET A 437 -24.52 -5.22 -11.30
N GLY A 438 -25.50 -6.10 -11.58
CA GLY A 438 -25.69 -6.65 -12.92
C GLY A 438 -26.22 -5.61 -13.92
N ARG A 439 -25.91 -5.76 -15.21
CA ARG A 439 -26.28 -4.81 -16.29
C ARG A 439 -27.76 -4.42 -16.31
N ASN A 440 -28.65 -5.36 -16.02
CA ASN A 440 -30.10 -5.13 -16.04
C ASN A 440 -30.53 -4.16 -14.93
N GLU A 441 -29.85 -4.20 -13.77
CA GLU A 441 -30.13 -3.27 -12.67
C GLU A 441 -29.68 -1.86 -13.01
N ILE A 442 -28.50 -1.73 -13.64
CA ILE A 442 -27.96 -0.46 -14.14
C ILE A 442 -28.90 0.14 -15.18
N VAL A 443 -29.32 -0.64 -16.18
CA VAL A 443 -30.24 -0.19 -17.24
C VAL A 443 -31.59 0.23 -16.66
N MET A 444 -32.15 -0.52 -15.69
CA MET A 444 -33.39 -0.11 -15.00
C MET A 444 -33.23 1.22 -14.26
N ARG A 445 -32.10 1.47 -13.60
CA ARG A 445 -31.81 2.73 -12.90
C ARG A 445 -31.63 3.90 -13.87
N LEU A 446 -30.90 3.71 -14.98
CA LEU A 446 -30.76 4.71 -16.05
C LEU A 446 -32.12 5.09 -16.67
N LEU A 447 -32.94 4.10 -17.02
CA LEU A 447 -34.28 4.33 -17.55
C LEU A 447 -35.20 5.01 -16.52
N SER A 448 -35.14 4.63 -15.25
CA SER A 448 -35.88 5.29 -14.16
C SER A 448 -35.48 6.76 -14.02
N ALA A 449 -34.18 7.06 -14.08
CA ALA A 449 -33.63 8.41 -13.95
C ALA A 449 -33.99 9.33 -15.12
N GLU A 450 -33.99 8.81 -16.36
CA GLU A 450 -34.35 9.56 -17.58
C GLU A 450 -35.86 9.70 -17.78
N ALA A 451 -36.60 8.59 -17.73
CA ALA A 451 -38.05 8.60 -17.95
C ALA A 451 -38.83 9.23 -16.80
N ARG A 452 -38.19 9.45 -15.63
CA ARG A 452 -38.84 9.87 -14.38
C ARG A 452 -39.98 8.93 -14.00
N VAL A 453 -39.74 7.63 -14.13
CA VAL A 453 -40.65 6.55 -13.70
C VAL A 453 -40.03 5.94 -12.45
N PRO A 454 -40.75 5.78 -11.32
CA PRO A 454 -40.13 5.29 -10.10
C PRO A 454 -39.57 3.87 -10.26
N LEU A 455 -38.36 3.62 -9.75
CA LEU A 455 -37.68 2.33 -9.92
C LEU A 455 -38.48 1.16 -9.35
N HIS A 456 -39.22 1.38 -8.25
CA HIS A 456 -40.08 0.36 -7.66
C HIS A 456 -41.22 -0.04 -8.60
N THR A 457 -41.81 0.90 -9.33
CA THR A 457 -42.89 0.70 -10.31
C THR A 457 -42.38 -0.12 -11.51
N MET A 458 -41.15 0.16 -11.95
CA MET A 458 -40.49 -0.61 -13.01
C MET A 458 -40.15 -2.03 -12.57
N ARG A 459 -39.66 -2.22 -11.33
CA ARG A 459 -39.33 -3.54 -10.78
C ARG A 459 -40.55 -4.40 -10.45
N SER A 460 -41.69 -3.79 -10.07
CA SER A 460 -42.92 -4.50 -9.74
C SER A 460 -43.79 -4.81 -10.97
N GLY A 461 -43.50 -4.21 -12.12
CA GLY A 461 -44.32 -4.33 -13.33
C GLY A 461 -45.62 -3.52 -13.28
N LEU A 462 -45.86 -2.73 -12.22
CA LEU A 462 -47.08 -1.93 -12.02
C LEU A 462 -47.03 -0.59 -12.79
N MET A 463 -46.42 -0.57 -13.98
CA MET A 463 -46.30 0.63 -14.80
C MET A 463 -47.64 1.01 -15.44
N THR A 464 -48.04 2.27 -15.28
CA THR A 464 -49.21 2.84 -15.96
C THR A 464 -48.94 3.05 -17.45
N ASP A 465 -49.97 3.22 -18.26
CA ASP A 465 -49.82 3.53 -19.69
C ASP A 465 -49.01 4.83 -19.92
N ASP A 466 -49.09 5.80 -19.01
CA ASP A 466 -48.27 7.02 -19.07
C ASP A 466 -46.81 6.77 -18.66
N ASP A 467 -46.54 5.88 -17.69
CA ASP A 467 -45.17 5.46 -17.37
C ASP A 467 -44.53 4.74 -18.57
N TRP A 468 -45.28 3.85 -19.24
CA TRP A 468 -44.86 3.22 -20.49
C TRP A 468 -44.62 4.25 -21.60
N ALA A 469 -45.50 5.24 -21.76
CA ALA A 469 -45.32 6.32 -22.73
C ALA A 469 -44.13 7.25 -22.40
N ARG A 470 -43.83 7.50 -21.11
CA ARG A 470 -42.62 8.22 -20.67
C ARG A 470 -41.35 7.41 -20.95
N LEU A 471 -41.36 6.11 -20.64
CA LEU A 471 -40.26 5.19 -20.89
C LEU A 471 -39.95 5.08 -22.39
N ALA A 472 -40.96 4.80 -23.22
CA ALA A 472 -40.81 4.64 -24.66
C ALA A 472 -40.24 5.90 -25.34
N ARG A 473 -40.63 7.09 -24.88
CA ARG A 473 -40.09 8.37 -25.38
C ARG A 473 -38.59 8.54 -25.13
N ARG A 474 -38.07 8.07 -23.99
CA ARG A 474 -36.64 8.16 -23.64
C ARG A 474 -35.81 6.94 -24.06
N MET A 475 -36.46 5.80 -24.32
CA MET A 475 -35.78 4.56 -24.72
C MET A 475 -34.94 4.73 -25.98
N GLY A 476 -35.40 5.51 -26.96
CA GLY A 476 -34.63 5.80 -28.17
C GLY A 476 -33.31 6.54 -27.89
N GLU A 477 -33.36 7.59 -27.06
CA GLU A 477 -32.19 8.38 -26.66
C GLU A 477 -31.18 7.54 -25.86
N VAL A 478 -31.68 6.75 -24.89
CA VAL A 478 -30.87 5.85 -24.07
C VAL A 478 -30.23 4.73 -24.91
N ALA A 479 -30.95 4.17 -25.89
CA ALA A 479 -30.45 3.10 -26.74
C ALA A 479 -29.45 3.57 -27.83
N SER A 480 -29.49 4.86 -28.21
CA SER A 480 -28.52 5.45 -29.14
C SER A 480 -27.27 6.04 -28.47
N ALA A 481 -27.30 6.24 -27.15
CA ALA A 481 -26.19 6.85 -26.42
C ALA A 481 -24.94 5.95 -26.40
N PRO A 482 -23.71 6.50 -26.54
CA PRO A 482 -22.46 5.74 -26.54
C PRO A 482 -22.01 5.34 -25.10
N LEU A 483 -22.90 4.71 -24.34
CA LEU A 483 -22.66 4.21 -22.99
C LEU A 483 -22.46 2.68 -23.02
N PHE A 484 -21.26 2.24 -22.65
CA PHE A 484 -20.90 0.83 -22.57
C PHE A 484 -20.93 0.35 -21.12
N ILE A 485 -21.53 -0.82 -20.86
CA ILE A 485 -21.61 -1.42 -19.52
C ILE A 485 -20.93 -2.78 -19.53
N ASP A 486 -20.05 -3.03 -18.56
CA ASP A 486 -19.40 -4.32 -18.35
C ASP A 486 -19.66 -4.77 -16.91
N ASP A 487 -20.42 -5.86 -16.76
CA ASP A 487 -20.81 -6.48 -15.49
C ASP A 487 -20.08 -7.82 -15.24
N SER A 488 -18.90 -7.98 -15.84
CA SER A 488 -18.06 -9.17 -15.62
C SER A 488 -17.53 -9.19 -14.18
N PRO A 489 -17.71 -10.28 -13.41
CA PRO A 489 -17.15 -10.39 -12.07
C PRO A 489 -15.62 -10.54 -12.11
N ASN A 490 -14.94 -10.10 -11.04
CA ASN A 490 -13.50 -10.30 -10.81
C ASN A 490 -12.56 -9.78 -11.91
N LEU A 491 -12.91 -8.66 -12.57
CA LEU A 491 -12.05 -8.08 -13.61
C LEU A 491 -10.69 -7.64 -13.07
N SER A 492 -9.63 -8.11 -13.74
CA SER A 492 -8.27 -7.63 -13.52
C SER A 492 -8.04 -6.25 -14.12
N MET A 493 -7.03 -5.54 -13.61
CA MET A 493 -6.61 -4.24 -14.15
C MET A 493 -6.15 -4.34 -15.62
N MET A 494 -5.55 -5.47 -16.01
CA MET A 494 -5.05 -5.70 -17.37
C MET A 494 -6.21 -5.83 -18.37
N GLU A 495 -7.28 -6.53 -18.01
CA GLU A 495 -8.49 -6.63 -18.83
C GLU A 495 -9.21 -5.29 -18.95
N ILE A 496 -9.36 -4.53 -17.85
CA ILE A 496 -9.94 -3.19 -17.88
C ILE A 496 -9.14 -2.29 -18.82
N ARG A 497 -7.80 -2.26 -18.70
CA ARG A 497 -6.90 -1.50 -19.58
C ARG A 497 -7.05 -1.92 -21.04
N ALA A 498 -7.09 -3.21 -21.34
CA ALA A 498 -7.27 -3.72 -22.70
C ALA A 498 -8.64 -3.36 -23.30
N LYS A 499 -9.71 -3.47 -22.52
CA LYS A 499 -11.07 -3.07 -22.92
C LYS A 499 -11.16 -1.56 -23.16
N CYS A 500 -10.61 -0.74 -22.27
CA CYS A 500 -10.56 0.73 -22.42
C CYS A 500 -9.73 1.16 -23.64
N ARG A 501 -8.55 0.59 -23.88
CA ARG A 501 -7.74 0.84 -25.08
C ARG A 501 -8.53 0.56 -26.37
N ARG A 502 -9.23 -0.58 -26.43
CA ARG A 502 -10.06 -0.95 -27.59
C ARG A 502 -11.22 0.03 -27.79
N LEU A 503 -11.93 0.43 -26.73
CA LEU A 503 -12.98 1.45 -26.81
C LEU A 503 -12.43 2.82 -27.23
N LYS A 504 -11.27 3.24 -26.72
CA LYS A 504 -10.61 4.50 -27.09
C LYS A 504 -10.29 4.54 -28.59
N GLN A 505 -9.78 3.44 -29.13
CA GLN A 505 -9.47 3.31 -30.56
C GLN A 505 -10.72 3.26 -31.46
N GLN A 506 -11.81 2.61 -31.02
CA GLN A 506 -13.00 2.37 -31.85
C GLN A 506 -14.07 3.46 -31.73
N HIS A 507 -14.17 4.12 -30.57
CA HIS A 507 -15.27 5.01 -30.21
C HIS A 507 -14.83 6.30 -29.49
N ASP A 508 -13.53 6.61 -29.44
CA ASP A 508 -12.96 7.79 -28.76
C ASP A 508 -13.52 8.01 -27.34
N LEU A 509 -13.33 6.98 -26.50
CA LEU A 509 -13.67 6.98 -25.08
C LEU A 509 -13.28 8.29 -24.37
N LYS A 510 -14.24 8.89 -23.64
CA LYS A 510 -14.10 10.15 -22.91
C LYS A 510 -14.27 10.04 -21.39
N LEU A 511 -14.90 8.98 -20.88
CA LEU A 511 -15.08 8.78 -19.43
C LEU A 511 -15.03 7.29 -19.07
N ILE A 512 -14.29 6.95 -18.02
CA ILE A 512 -14.23 5.61 -17.44
C ILE A 512 -14.82 5.66 -16.03
N VAL A 513 -15.71 4.73 -15.69
CA VAL A 513 -16.29 4.58 -14.35
C VAL A 513 -16.05 3.15 -13.86
N VAL A 514 -15.59 2.99 -12.61
CA VAL A 514 -15.32 1.70 -11.97
C VAL A 514 -16.01 1.60 -10.60
N ASP A 515 -16.88 0.61 -10.43
CA ASP A 515 -17.73 0.39 -9.25
C ASP A 515 -17.59 -1.05 -8.70
N TYR A 516 -16.95 -1.31 -7.56
CA TYR A 516 -16.16 -0.43 -6.70
C TYR A 516 -14.75 -1.01 -6.49
N LEU A 517 -13.79 -0.13 -6.23
CA LEU A 517 -12.34 -0.45 -6.17
C LEU A 517 -12.02 -1.71 -5.37
N GLN A 518 -12.66 -1.87 -4.21
CA GLN A 518 -12.37 -2.96 -3.29
C GLN A 518 -12.88 -4.35 -3.75
N LEU A 519 -13.57 -4.49 -4.89
CA LEU A 519 -13.95 -5.80 -5.49
C LEU A 519 -13.06 -6.26 -6.65
N MET A 520 -12.13 -5.42 -7.10
CA MET A 520 -11.14 -5.83 -8.09
C MET A 520 -10.15 -6.82 -7.46
N SER A 521 -9.54 -7.66 -8.29
CA SER A 521 -8.48 -8.59 -7.89
C SER A 521 -7.19 -8.32 -8.65
N SER A 522 -6.07 -8.32 -7.94
CA SER A 522 -4.72 -8.24 -8.50
C SER A 522 -4.28 -9.59 -9.09
N ALA A 523 -3.48 -9.56 -10.14
CA ALA A 523 -3.00 -10.77 -10.84
C ALA A 523 -1.84 -11.49 -10.13
N GLY A 524 -1.34 -10.94 -9.01
CA GLY A 524 -0.30 -11.54 -8.18
C GLY A 524 -0.83 -11.91 -6.80
N ARG A 525 -0.08 -12.74 -6.06
CA ARG A 525 -0.31 -12.91 -4.61
C ARG A 525 0.12 -11.64 -3.88
N VAL A 526 -0.79 -10.68 -3.76
CA VAL A 526 -0.62 -9.52 -2.89
C VAL A 526 -1.13 -9.88 -1.49
N GLU A 527 -0.25 -9.87 -0.49
CA GLU A 527 -0.53 -10.44 0.84
C GLU A 527 -1.44 -9.57 1.72
N SER A 528 -1.74 -8.35 1.26
CA SER A 528 -2.57 -7.38 1.97
C SER A 528 -3.48 -6.62 1.00
N ARG A 529 -4.80 -6.67 1.24
CA ARG A 529 -5.83 -5.94 0.47
C ARG A 529 -5.55 -4.43 0.37
N GLN A 530 -4.74 -3.90 1.30
CA GLN A 530 -4.29 -2.52 1.32
C GLN A 530 -3.32 -2.19 0.18
N GLN A 531 -2.34 -3.07 -0.03
CA GLN A 531 -1.35 -2.96 -1.09
C GLN A 531 -2.03 -3.18 -2.45
N GLU A 532 -2.98 -4.11 -2.51
CA GLU A 532 -3.82 -4.35 -3.68
C GLU A 532 -4.64 -3.10 -4.08
N VAL A 533 -5.37 -2.48 -3.14
CA VAL A 533 -6.11 -1.23 -3.41
C VAL A 533 -5.19 -0.05 -3.75
N SER A 534 -4.00 0.03 -3.15
CA SER A 534 -3.00 1.07 -3.47
C SER A 534 -2.41 0.89 -4.87
N GLU A 535 -2.10 -0.36 -5.26
CA GLU A 535 -1.62 -0.69 -6.60
C GLU A 535 -2.70 -0.46 -7.67
N MET A 536 -3.96 -0.78 -7.36
CA MET A 536 -5.11 -0.47 -8.21
C MET A 536 -5.31 1.04 -8.37
N SER A 537 -5.21 1.80 -7.29
CA SER A 537 -5.26 3.27 -7.30
C SER A 537 -4.20 3.86 -8.24
N ARG A 538 -2.93 3.47 -8.06
CA ARG A 538 -1.82 3.86 -8.95
C ARG A 538 -2.08 3.44 -10.40
N SER A 539 -2.56 2.23 -10.63
CA SER A 539 -2.79 1.69 -11.98
C SER A 539 -3.94 2.40 -12.71
N LEU A 540 -5.00 2.80 -12.01
CA LEU A 540 -6.07 3.63 -12.56
C LEU A 540 -5.60 5.05 -12.88
N LYS A 541 -4.72 5.64 -12.05
CA LYS A 541 -4.09 6.92 -12.36
C LYS A 541 -3.17 6.85 -13.59
N LEU A 542 -2.45 5.75 -13.76
CA LEU A 542 -1.67 5.50 -14.97
C LEU A 542 -2.56 5.29 -16.20
N LEU A 543 -3.67 4.54 -16.07
CA LEU A 543 -4.67 4.36 -17.13
C LEU A 543 -5.29 5.70 -17.58
N ALA A 544 -5.64 6.57 -16.62
CA ALA A 544 -6.20 7.89 -16.89
C ALA A 544 -5.25 8.75 -17.75
N LYS A 545 -3.96 8.80 -17.34
CA LYS A 545 -2.91 9.52 -18.06
C LYS A 545 -2.60 8.92 -19.43
N GLU A 546 -2.56 7.60 -19.54
CA GLU A 546 -2.20 6.91 -20.78
C GLU A 546 -3.26 7.09 -21.89
N LEU A 547 -4.54 7.00 -21.52
CA LEU A 547 -5.65 7.14 -22.48
C LEU A 547 -6.10 8.58 -22.67
N ASP A 548 -5.55 9.50 -21.87
CA ASP A 548 -5.99 10.90 -21.74
C ASP A 548 -7.51 11.01 -21.51
N VAL A 549 -7.97 10.37 -20.43
CA VAL A 549 -9.40 10.22 -20.09
C VAL A 549 -9.60 10.31 -18.57
N PRO A 550 -10.62 11.05 -18.08
CA PRO A 550 -11.01 10.99 -16.67
C PRO A 550 -11.47 9.58 -16.25
N VAL A 551 -10.91 9.10 -15.14
CA VAL A 551 -11.27 7.83 -14.49
C VAL A 551 -11.95 8.12 -13.16
N VAL A 552 -13.23 7.77 -13.05
CA VAL A 552 -14.04 7.86 -11.83
C VAL A 552 -14.05 6.50 -11.14
N ALA A 553 -13.53 6.43 -9.92
CA ALA A 553 -13.45 5.22 -9.12
C ALA A 553 -14.32 5.33 -7.87
N LEU A 554 -15.22 4.37 -7.65
CA LEU A 554 -16.04 4.32 -6.44
C LEU A 554 -15.32 3.62 -5.30
N SER A 555 -15.40 4.21 -4.11
CA SER A 555 -14.87 3.65 -2.85
C SER A 555 -15.92 3.68 -1.74
N GLN A 556 -15.87 2.72 -0.82
CA GLN A 556 -16.74 2.69 0.36
C GLN A 556 -16.08 3.35 1.58
N LEU A 557 -16.83 4.21 2.28
CA LEU A 557 -16.36 4.88 3.50
C LEU A 557 -16.45 4.01 4.75
N ASN A 558 -15.60 4.34 5.73
CA ASN A 558 -15.66 3.86 7.10
C ASN A 558 -16.97 4.20 7.83
N ARG A 559 -17.20 3.49 8.94
CA ARG A 559 -18.18 3.86 9.97
C ARG A 559 -17.69 4.89 10.99
N GLY A 560 -16.43 5.34 10.89
CA GLY A 560 -15.83 6.39 11.71
C GLY A 560 -16.70 7.66 11.86
N PRO A 561 -17.33 8.19 10.79
CA PRO A 561 -18.23 9.34 10.91
C PRO A 561 -19.40 9.11 11.86
N GLU A 562 -19.92 7.87 11.99
CA GLU A 562 -21.09 7.60 12.84
C GLU A 562 -20.84 7.85 14.33
N GLN A 563 -19.57 7.79 14.75
CA GLN A 563 -19.14 8.00 16.12
C GLN A 563 -18.87 9.48 16.43
N ARG A 564 -18.69 10.32 15.39
CA ARG A 564 -18.52 11.77 15.56
C ARG A 564 -19.87 12.47 15.73
N THR A 565 -19.84 13.63 16.38
CA THR A 565 -21.02 14.48 16.58
C THR A 565 -21.55 15.07 15.26
N ASP A 566 -20.66 15.38 14.32
CA ASP A 566 -20.99 16.02 13.03
C ASP A 566 -21.48 15.02 11.96
N LYS A 567 -21.05 13.76 12.03
CA LYS A 567 -21.36 12.66 11.10
C LYS A 567 -21.01 12.90 9.62
N LYS A 568 -20.50 14.08 9.26
CA LYS A 568 -20.03 14.41 7.92
C LYS A 568 -18.76 13.62 7.60
N PRO A 569 -18.64 13.02 6.41
CA PRO A 569 -17.44 12.28 6.01
C PRO A 569 -16.27 13.24 5.74
N GLN A 570 -15.07 12.77 6.04
CA GLN A 570 -13.81 13.47 5.82
C GLN A 570 -12.87 12.55 5.01
N VAL A 571 -11.78 13.09 4.46
CA VAL A 571 -10.81 12.32 3.66
C VAL A 571 -10.23 11.15 4.48
N SER A 572 -10.05 11.35 5.79
CA SER A 572 -9.61 10.34 6.76
C SER A 572 -10.56 9.14 6.91
N ASP A 573 -11.81 9.25 6.45
CA ASP A 573 -12.82 8.18 6.50
C ASP A 573 -12.83 7.27 5.26
N LEU A 574 -12.01 7.56 4.24
CA LEU A 574 -11.95 6.81 2.97
C LEU A 574 -11.67 5.31 3.10
N ARG A 575 -11.17 4.86 4.27
CA ARG A 575 -10.42 3.62 4.54
C ARG A 575 -9.47 3.33 3.37
N GLU A 576 -8.17 3.58 3.53
CA GLU A 576 -7.44 2.95 4.63
C GLU A 576 -6.41 3.83 5.36
N SER A 577 -6.49 5.15 5.21
CA SER A 577 -5.52 6.15 5.74
C SER A 577 -5.10 5.98 7.20
N GLY A 578 -3.87 5.51 7.41
CA GLY A 578 -3.18 5.48 8.71
C GLY A 578 -2.73 6.88 9.14
N CYS A 579 -2.69 7.16 10.45
CA CYS A 579 -2.17 8.44 10.94
C CYS A 579 -1.34 8.30 12.22
N LEU A 580 -0.37 9.19 12.39
CA LEU A 580 0.62 9.24 13.48
C LEU A 580 0.31 10.41 14.42
N THR A 581 0.79 10.38 15.66
CA THR A 581 0.57 11.48 16.62
C THR A 581 1.56 12.63 16.44
N ALA A 582 1.21 13.84 16.91
CA ALA A 582 2.01 15.06 16.74
C ALA A 582 3.47 14.95 17.20
N ASP A 583 3.74 14.14 18.22
CA ASP A 583 5.05 13.87 18.82
C ASP A 583 5.88 12.83 18.06
N THR A 584 5.29 12.10 17.11
CA THR A 584 5.97 11.09 16.30
C THR A 584 7.13 11.72 15.52
N ARG A 585 8.32 11.14 15.62
CA ARG A 585 9.57 11.69 15.09
C ARG A 585 9.96 11.08 13.75
N ILE A 586 9.99 11.90 12.70
CA ILE A 586 10.38 11.50 11.35
C ILE A 586 11.90 11.66 11.19
N LEU A 587 12.56 10.63 10.66
CA LEU A 587 14.00 10.63 10.43
C LEU A 587 14.35 11.31 9.10
N ARG A 588 15.04 12.45 9.16
CA ARG A 588 15.40 13.23 7.98
C ARG A 588 16.63 12.67 7.27
N ALA A 589 16.60 12.66 5.94
CA ALA A 589 17.74 12.27 5.13
C ALA A 589 18.71 13.44 4.90
N ASP A 590 18.24 14.69 4.84
CA ASP A 590 19.12 15.83 4.61
C ASP A 590 20.06 16.13 5.78
N THR A 591 19.58 16.09 7.03
CA THR A 591 20.35 16.43 8.24
C THR A 591 20.71 15.23 9.11
N GLY A 592 20.06 14.08 8.91
CA GLY A 592 20.19 12.90 9.78
C GLY A 592 19.52 13.04 11.14
N ALA A 593 18.97 14.22 11.46
CA ALA A 593 18.25 14.49 12.68
C ALA A 593 16.79 14.02 12.57
N GLU A 594 16.11 13.93 13.72
CA GLU A 594 14.67 13.71 13.76
C GLU A 594 13.91 15.03 13.92
N THR A 595 12.75 15.13 13.28
CA THR A 595 11.81 16.24 13.47
C THR A 595 10.41 15.68 13.67
N THR A 596 9.64 16.22 14.63
CA THR A 596 8.29 15.70 14.89
C THR A 596 7.34 16.08 13.76
N ILE A 597 6.40 15.19 13.43
CA ILE A 597 5.40 15.42 12.38
C ILE A 597 4.55 16.68 12.68
N GLY A 598 4.24 16.94 13.96
CA GLY A 598 3.57 18.16 14.40
C GLY A 598 4.41 19.44 14.18
N ALA A 599 5.74 19.37 14.30
CA ALA A 599 6.61 20.52 14.02
C ALA A 599 6.76 20.78 12.50
N LEU A 600 6.80 19.73 11.68
CA LEU A 600 6.76 19.87 10.22
C LEU A 600 5.44 20.49 9.75
N TYR A 601 4.31 20.06 10.32
CA TYR A 601 3.01 20.67 10.08
C TYR A 601 2.95 22.14 10.51
N ALA A 602 3.34 22.44 11.75
CA ALA A 602 3.27 23.80 12.31
C ALA A 602 4.19 24.81 11.62
N SER A 603 5.33 24.35 11.07
CA SER A 603 6.22 25.18 10.26
C SER A 603 5.77 25.33 8.80
N GLY A 604 4.76 24.57 8.36
CA GLY A 604 4.30 24.54 6.97
C GLY A 604 5.35 23.97 6.01
N ALA A 605 6.29 23.15 6.52
CA ALA A 605 7.40 22.61 5.74
C ALA A 605 6.90 21.76 4.57
N ARG A 606 7.54 21.94 3.42
CA ARG A 606 7.32 21.17 2.19
C ARG A 606 8.66 20.64 1.69
N ASP A 607 8.57 19.58 0.90
CA ASP A 607 9.69 18.97 0.20
C ASP A 607 10.88 18.63 1.14
N VAL A 608 10.55 18.06 2.29
CA VAL A 608 11.52 17.66 3.32
C VAL A 608 12.13 16.32 2.95
N SER A 609 13.46 16.24 2.87
CA SER A 609 14.18 14.99 2.58
C SER A 609 14.11 14.04 3.78
N VAL A 610 13.55 12.84 3.59
CA VAL A 610 13.33 11.82 4.63
C VAL A 610 13.86 10.46 4.18
N TRP A 611 14.23 9.60 5.14
CA TRP A 611 14.62 8.21 4.83
C TRP A 611 13.39 7.34 4.60
N SER A 612 13.43 6.57 3.51
CA SER A 612 12.39 5.63 3.08
C SER A 612 13.01 4.31 2.63
N LEU A 613 12.25 3.21 2.68
CA LEU A 613 12.64 1.95 2.04
C LEU A 613 12.27 1.95 0.55
N ASP A 614 13.17 1.42 -0.28
CA ASP A 614 12.91 1.05 -1.68
C ASP A 614 12.38 -0.39 -1.82
N GLU A 615 12.14 -0.82 -3.06
CA GLU A 615 11.68 -2.16 -3.44
C GLU A 615 12.65 -3.28 -2.99
N THR A 616 13.93 -2.95 -2.77
CA THR A 616 14.97 -3.88 -2.30
C THR A 616 15.16 -3.85 -0.78
N LEU A 617 14.28 -3.14 -0.06
CA LEU A 617 14.33 -2.91 1.38
C LEU A 617 15.62 -2.20 1.85
N ARG A 618 16.16 -1.32 1.00
CA ARG A 618 17.29 -0.42 1.32
C ARG A 618 16.80 0.99 1.61
N LEU A 619 17.54 1.70 2.46
CA LEU A 619 17.20 3.09 2.78
C LEU A 619 17.67 4.05 1.68
N VAL A 620 16.72 4.77 1.10
CA VAL A 620 16.92 5.81 0.08
C VAL A 620 16.34 7.15 0.56
N PRO A 621 16.95 8.29 0.19
CA PRO A 621 16.37 9.60 0.45
C PRO A 621 15.15 9.81 -0.45
N GLN A 622 14.04 10.28 0.11
CA GLN A 622 12.81 10.60 -0.62
C GLN A 622 12.20 11.91 -0.12
N THR A 623 11.41 12.54 -1.00
CA THR A 623 10.84 13.86 -0.73
C THR A 623 9.48 13.74 -0.03
N MET A 624 9.41 14.14 1.24
CA MET A 624 8.16 14.38 1.96
C MET A 624 7.59 15.74 1.54
N THR A 625 6.75 15.71 0.51
CA THR A 625 6.14 16.88 -0.13
C THR A 625 5.27 17.71 0.81
N ARG A 626 4.53 17.07 1.73
CA ARG A 626 3.62 17.74 2.66
C ARG A 626 3.31 16.90 3.89
N VAL A 627 3.09 17.57 5.02
CA VAL A 627 2.41 17.03 6.21
C VAL A 627 1.05 17.72 6.37
N PHE A 628 0.03 16.99 6.85
CA PHE A 628 -1.31 17.53 7.10
C PHE A 628 -1.94 16.95 8.37
N HIS A 629 -2.86 17.71 8.96
CA HIS A 629 -3.65 17.29 10.11
C HIS A 629 -4.85 16.45 9.65
N SER A 630 -5.04 15.30 10.28
CA SER A 630 -6.02 14.26 9.89
C SER A 630 -7.16 14.07 10.90
N GLY A 631 -7.32 15.03 11.82
CA GLY A 631 -8.35 15.06 12.85
C GLY A 631 -7.95 14.29 14.11
N THR A 632 -8.95 13.95 14.93
CA THR A 632 -8.76 13.14 16.14
C THR A 632 -9.09 11.68 15.83
N LYS A 633 -8.24 10.73 16.23
CA LYS A 633 -8.50 9.28 16.09
C LYS A 633 -8.16 8.54 17.40
N GLN A 634 -8.78 7.39 17.62
CA GLN A 634 -8.32 6.43 18.63
C GLN A 634 -6.90 5.95 18.28
N THR A 635 -5.98 6.13 19.22
CA THR A 635 -4.56 5.80 19.08
C THR A 635 -4.12 4.66 19.99
N PHE A 636 -3.02 4.03 19.60
CA PHE A 636 -2.38 2.94 20.31
C PHE A 636 -0.86 3.18 20.35
N ARG A 637 -0.26 2.93 21.51
CA ARG A 637 1.19 2.84 21.66
C ARG A 637 1.64 1.43 21.32
N LEU A 638 2.56 1.31 20.39
CA LEU A 638 3.21 0.06 20.02
C LEU A 638 4.66 0.11 20.50
N ARG A 639 5.06 -0.87 21.32
CA ARG A 639 6.40 -0.98 21.91
C ARG A 639 7.10 -2.23 21.42
N MET A 640 8.32 -2.07 20.93
CA MET A 640 9.16 -3.14 20.40
C MET A 640 10.12 -3.71 21.44
N THR A 641 10.58 -4.93 21.22
CA THR A 641 11.53 -5.64 22.09
C THR A 641 12.93 -4.99 22.12
N SER A 642 13.31 -4.18 21.12
CA SER A 642 14.50 -3.32 21.22
C SER A 642 14.35 -2.14 22.19
N GLY A 643 13.11 -1.75 22.53
CA GLY A 643 12.77 -0.55 23.28
C GLY A 643 12.33 0.64 22.42
N ARG A 644 12.19 0.48 21.08
CA ARG A 644 11.54 1.47 20.20
C ARG A 644 10.04 1.55 20.52
N GLU A 645 9.46 2.74 20.39
CA GLU A 645 8.07 3.04 20.77
C GLU A 645 7.48 4.01 19.75
N VAL A 646 6.29 3.71 19.20
CA VAL A 646 5.56 4.59 18.26
C VAL A 646 4.09 4.68 18.66
N THR A 647 3.44 5.80 18.37
CA THR A 647 1.99 5.98 18.62
C THR A 647 1.27 6.26 17.31
N ALA A 648 0.26 5.47 17.00
CA ALA A 648 -0.46 5.54 15.72
C ALA A 648 -1.94 5.18 15.86
N SER A 649 -2.75 5.52 14.84
CA SER A 649 -4.13 5.04 14.74
C SER A 649 -4.18 3.54 14.50
N GLY A 650 -5.25 2.87 14.94
CA GLY A 650 -5.38 1.40 14.81
C GLY A 650 -5.27 0.89 13.37
N ASN A 651 -5.64 1.70 12.38
CA ASN A 651 -5.52 1.34 10.97
C ASN A 651 -4.19 1.74 10.32
N HIS A 652 -3.17 2.17 11.08
CA HIS A 652 -1.87 2.53 10.50
C HIS A 652 -1.12 1.27 10.00
N PRO A 653 -0.68 1.23 8.73
CA PRO A 653 0.14 0.15 8.20
C PRO A 653 1.58 0.17 8.73
N PHE A 654 2.10 -1.00 9.08
CA PHE A 654 3.49 -1.28 9.42
C PHE A 654 3.99 -2.45 8.57
N LEU A 655 5.22 -2.38 8.09
CA LEU A 655 5.79 -3.41 7.20
C LEU A 655 6.23 -4.62 8.04
N THR A 656 5.57 -5.75 7.78
CA THR A 656 5.92 -7.08 8.28
C THR A 656 6.65 -7.88 7.21
N TYR A 657 7.04 -9.13 7.49
CA TYR A 657 7.61 -10.01 6.45
C TYR A 657 6.60 -10.28 5.33
N ASP A 658 5.34 -10.54 5.71
CA ASP A 658 4.24 -10.82 4.80
C ASP A 658 3.53 -9.50 4.38
N GLY A 659 4.33 -8.50 3.98
CA GLY A 659 3.87 -7.18 3.55
C GLY A 659 3.34 -6.25 4.67
N TRP A 660 2.63 -5.19 4.25
CA TRP A 660 2.09 -4.15 5.15
C TRP A 660 0.81 -4.59 5.87
N LYS A 661 0.83 -4.57 7.21
CA LYS A 661 -0.32 -4.93 8.07
C LYS A 661 -0.67 -3.80 9.03
N ARG A 662 -1.95 -3.68 9.40
CA ARG A 662 -2.44 -2.61 10.27
C ARG A 662 -2.11 -2.86 11.73
N LEU A 663 -1.94 -1.81 12.52
CA LEU A 663 -1.76 -1.90 13.97
C LEU A 663 -2.85 -2.76 14.65
N ASP A 664 -4.11 -2.62 14.25
CA ASP A 664 -5.25 -3.38 14.78
C ASP A 664 -5.35 -4.84 14.30
N GLN A 665 -4.45 -5.26 13.41
CA GLN A 665 -4.24 -6.65 12.99
C GLN A 665 -2.99 -7.28 13.63
N LEU A 666 -2.15 -6.47 14.29
CA LEU A 666 -0.89 -6.89 14.90
C LEU A 666 -1.08 -7.29 16.36
N THR A 667 -0.25 -8.23 16.79
CA THR A 667 -0.24 -8.78 18.15
C THR A 667 1.19 -8.83 18.73
N PRO A 668 1.35 -8.81 20.06
CA PRO A 668 2.64 -9.07 20.68
C PRO A 668 3.24 -10.40 20.21
N GLY A 669 4.48 -10.38 19.74
CA GLY A 669 5.16 -11.49 19.06
C GLY A 669 5.25 -11.37 17.54
N ASP A 670 4.43 -10.54 16.89
CA ASP A 670 4.59 -10.20 15.47
C ASP A 670 5.88 -9.39 15.24
N ARG A 671 6.41 -9.42 14.00
CA ARG A 671 7.68 -8.75 13.66
C ARG A 671 7.51 -7.65 12.64
N LEU A 672 8.02 -6.47 12.99
CA LEU A 672 8.00 -5.27 12.14
C LEU A 672 9.39 -4.92 11.65
N SER A 673 9.45 -4.31 10.47
CA SER A 673 10.68 -3.75 9.94
C SER A 673 11.07 -2.47 10.68
N VAL A 674 12.34 -2.40 11.07
CA VAL A 674 13.00 -1.19 11.60
C VAL A 674 14.36 -1.03 10.92
N PRO A 675 14.95 0.18 10.86
CA PRO A 675 16.29 0.36 10.32
C PRO A 675 17.36 -0.46 11.08
N ARG A 676 18.07 -1.30 10.34
CA ARG A 676 19.29 -2.05 10.74
C ARG A 676 20.55 -1.23 10.56
N HIS A 677 20.54 -0.37 9.55
CA HIS A 677 21.57 0.60 9.24
C HIS A 677 20.86 1.91 8.85
N VAL A 678 21.53 3.04 9.01
CA VAL A 678 21.06 4.32 8.45
C VAL A 678 22.26 5.01 7.78
N PRO A 679 22.23 5.22 6.44
CA PRO A 679 23.33 5.85 5.71
C PRO A 679 23.63 7.28 6.18
N GLU A 680 24.82 7.79 5.88
CA GLU A 680 25.18 9.19 6.16
C GLU A 680 24.15 10.16 5.56
N PRO A 681 23.86 11.30 6.22
CA PRO A 681 22.87 12.25 5.72
C PRO A 681 23.41 13.01 4.50
N GLU A 682 22.52 13.51 3.66
CA GLU A 682 22.89 14.20 2.41
C GLU A 682 23.74 15.47 2.67
N ARG A 683 23.56 16.11 3.83
CA ARG A 683 24.34 17.29 4.26
C ARG A 683 25.18 16.95 5.47
N VAL A 684 26.46 16.66 5.20
CA VAL A 684 27.47 16.42 6.23
C VAL A 684 28.17 17.73 6.61
N CYS A 685 28.30 17.99 7.92
CA CYS A 685 28.99 19.15 8.50
C CYS A 685 30.04 18.67 9.50
N ALA A 686 31.33 18.76 9.15
CA ALA A 686 32.41 18.32 10.03
C ALA A 686 32.74 19.39 11.11
N TRP A 687 32.72 18.99 12.37
CA TRP A 687 33.16 19.84 13.49
C TRP A 687 34.65 19.63 13.81
N PRO A 688 35.32 20.61 14.45
CA PRO A 688 36.66 20.41 15.01
C PRO A 688 36.67 19.32 16.07
N ASP A 689 37.71 18.48 16.09
CA ASP A 689 37.81 17.36 17.04
C ASP A 689 37.73 17.84 18.50
N ALA A 690 38.31 18.99 18.82
CA ALA A 690 38.22 19.56 20.16
C ALA A 690 36.77 19.82 20.61
N GLU A 691 35.87 20.22 19.70
CA GLU A 691 34.46 20.42 20.01
C GLU A 691 33.74 19.09 20.23
N VAL A 692 33.99 18.11 19.36
CA VAL A 692 33.41 16.75 19.46
C VAL A 692 33.85 16.06 20.77
N VAL A 693 35.15 16.10 21.08
CA VAL A 693 35.73 15.51 22.30
C VAL A 693 35.21 16.21 23.54
N LEU A 694 35.18 17.54 23.57
CA LEU A 694 34.67 18.27 24.73
C LEU A 694 33.17 18.02 24.96
N LEU A 695 32.39 17.96 23.87
CA LEU A 695 30.95 17.67 23.96
C LEU A 695 30.69 16.31 24.59
N ALA A 696 31.36 15.27 24.09
CA ALA A 696 31.17 13.89 24.57
C ALA A 696 31.45 13.76 26.07
N HIS A 697 32.59 14.27 26.53
CA HIS A 697 32.97 14.27 27.95
C HIS A 697 32.04 15.10 28.84
N LEU A 698 31.52 16.23 28.33
CA LEU A 698 30.57 17.06 29.07
C LEU A 698 29.16 16.44 29.10
N ILE A 699 28.70 15.80 28.04
CA ILE A 699 27.43 15.07 28.02
C ILE A 699 27.46 13.90 29.03
N GLY A 700 28.57 13.18 29.16
CA GLY A 700 28.79 12.24 30.25
C GLY A 700 28.97 12.92 31.61
N ASP A 701 30.22 13.01 32.06
CA ASP A 701 30.59 13.42 33.44
C ASP A 701 30.65 14.95 33.66
N GLY A 702 30.16 15.74 32.71
CA GLY A 702 30.10 17.20 32.82
C GLY A 702 28.99 17.73 33.74
N SER A 703 29.29 18.81 34.46
CA SER A 703 28.34 19.55 35.32
C SER A 703 28.32 21.03 34.94
N PHE A 704 27.16 21.51 34.46
CA PHE A 704 26.97 22.88 33.93
C PHE A 704 25.55 23.42 34.17
N GLY A 705 24.96 23.11 35.34
CA GLY A 705 23.66 23.65 35.75
C GLY A 705 23.65 25.18 35.90
N ARG A 706 22.48 25.83 35.72
CA ARG A 706 22.30 27.30 35.55
C ARG A 706 22.95 28.24 36.59
N ARG A 707 23.45 27.73 37.73
CA ARG A 707 24.16 28.49 38.79
C ARG A 707 25.45 27.82 39.26
N ARG A 708 26.03 26.91 38.46
CA ARG A 708 27.28 26.20 38.76
C ARG A 708 28.31 26.52 37.68
N PRO A 709 29.61 26.63 38.01
CA PRO A 709 30.66 26.73 37.00
C PRO A 709 30.70 25.44 36.19
N VAL A 710 31.10 25.54 34.92
CA VAL A 710 31.32 24.34 34.08
C VAL A 710 32.46 23.52 34.68
N ARG A 711 32.17 22.26 34.98
CA ARG A 711 33.13 21.28 35.52
C ARG A 711 33.05 19.96 34.75
N TYR A 712 34.15 19.24 34.75
CA TYR A 712 34.25 17.84 34.34
C TYR A 712 34.95 17.06 35.45
N ALA A 713 34.57 15.81 35.70
CA ALA A 713 35.15 14.99 36.76
C ALA A 713 35.52 13.59 36.23
N SER A 714 36.71 13.10 36.54
CA SER A 714 37.12 11.74 36.16
C SER A 714 38.22 11.19 37.07
N MET A 715 38.33 9.85 37.08
CA MET A 715 39.46 9.12 37.69
C MET A 715 40.55 8.79 36.68
N ASP A 716 40.30 9.03 35.38
CA ASP A 716 41.17 8.64 34.28
C ASP A 716 42.00 9.85 33.79
N GLU A 717 43.32 9.75 33.92
CA GLU A 717 44.27 10.79 33.49
C GLU A 717 44.27 11.03 31.97
N GLU A 718 43.97 10.03 31.15
CA GLU A 718 43.87 10.22 29.71
C GLU A 718 42.62 11.04 29.37
N ASN A 719 41.49 10.78 30.03
CA ASN A 719 40.27 11.58 29.89
C ASN A 719 40.48 13.03 30.36
N LEU A 720 41.12 13.24 31.51
CA LEU A 720 41.46 14.58 32.02
C LEU A 720 42.38 15.33 31.03
N ARG A 721 43.36 14.65 30.42
CA ARG A 721 44.21 15.23 29.36
C ARG A 721 43.43 15.53 28.08
N ALA A 722 42.49 14.67 27.68
CA ALA A 722 41.65 14.89 26.49
C ALA A 722 40.78 16.13 26.65
N VAL A 723 40.06 16.25 27.77
CA VAL A 723 39.28 17.45 28.12
C VAL A 723 40.18 18.70 28.22
N THR A 724 41.41 18.55 28.73
CA THR A 724 42.35 19.68 28.82
C THR A 724 42.82 20.19 27.46
N ARG A 725 43.16 19.30 26.53
CA ARG A 725 43.49 19.69 25.14
C ARG A 725 42.28 20.29 24.43
N ALA A 726 41.11 19.71 24.63
CA ALA A 726 39.87 20.15 23.99
C ALA A 726 39.40 21.53 24.48
N ALA A 727 39.54 21.83 25.79
CA ALA A 727 39.21 23.13 26.35
C ALA A 727 40.08 24.28 25.81
N ALA A 728 41.33 24.01 25.41
CA ALA A 728 42.23 25.01 24.85
C ALA A 728 41.72 25.62 23.53
N HIS A 729 40.92 24.88 22.74
CA HIS A 729 40.23 25.39 21.55
C HIS A 729 39.31 26.58 21.86
N PHE A 730 38.67 26.56 23.02
CA PHE A 730 37.80 27.64 23.51
C PHE A 730 38.60 28.75 24.24
N GLY A 731 39.93 28.72 24.16
CA GLY A 731 40.82 29.58 24.94
C GLY A 731 40.77 29.31 26.46
N VAL A 732 40.15 28.22 26.91
CA VAL A 732 39.98 27.90 28.33
C VAL A 732 41.13 27.04 28.81
N THR A 733 41.89 27.55 29.79
CA THR A 733 42.83 26.74 30.58
C THR A 733 42.07 26.12 31.76
N PRO A 734 41.91 24.78 31.83
CA PRO A 734 41.27 24.14 32.97
C PRO A 734 42.07 24.32 34.25
N VAL A 735 41.37 24.44 35.38
CA VAL A 735 41.98 24.41 36.71
C VAL A 735 41.64 23.07 37.35
N ARG A 736 42.68 22.30 37.68
CA ARG A 736 42.57 21.00 38.34
C ARG A 736 42.36 21.19 39.84
N ASP A 737 41.18 20.82 40.33
CA ASP A 737 40.83 20.75 41.74
C ASP A 737 41.09 19.30 42.22
N GLU A 738 42.11 19.11 43.05
CA GLU A 738 42.34 17.86 43.77
C GLU A 738 41.81 18.00 45.20
N HIS A 739 41.01 17.02 45.66
CA HIS A 739 40.47 17.00 47.02
C HIS A 739 40.87 15.67 47.64
N VAL A 740 41.64 15.71 48.75
CA VAL A 740 42.24 14.52 49.38
C VAL A 740 41.18 13.49 49.84
N SER A 741 39.94 13.92 50.05
CA SER A 741 38.79 13.06 50.37
C SER A 741 37.98 12.56 49.18
N ALA A 742 38.16 13.13 47.98
CA ALA A 742 37.45 12.72 46.77
C ALA A 742 38.30 11.75 45.95
N ARG A 743 37.74 10.57 45.64
CA ARG A 743 38.41 9.57 44.78
C ARG A 743 38.45 9.96 43.29
N VAL A 744 38.17 11.22 42.95
CA VAL A 744 37.91 11.72 41.59
C VAL A 744 38.54 13.10 41.43
N THR A 745 39.31 13.31 40.37
CA THR A 745 39.87 14.62 40.01
C THR A 745 38.81 15.45 39.29
N THR A 746 38.69 16.73 39.62
CA THR A 746 37.76 17.65 38.95
C THR A 746 38.50 18.72 38.17
N LEU A 747 38.16 18.92 36.90
CA LEU A 747 38.56 20.08 36.10
C LEU A 747 37.46 21.14 36.18
N ARG A 748 37.79 22.34 36.68
CA ARG A 748 36.99 23.54 36.43
C ARG A 748 37.39 24.14 35.09
N LEU A 749 36.41 24.58 34.31
CA LEU A 749 36.61 25.29 33.05
C LEU A 749 36.26 26.77 33.25
N PRO A 750 37.17 27.62 33.80
CA PRO A 750 36.92 29.05 33.99
C PRO A 750 36.83 29.80 32.65
N ALA A 751 36.23 30.99 32.65
CA ALA A 751 36.38 31.88 31.50
C ALA A 751 37.82 32.43 31.46
N PRO A 752 38.42 32.65 30.27
CA PRO A 752 39.77 33.21 30.15
C PRO A 752 39.85 34.70 30.53
N TYR A 753 38.71 35.33 30.80
CA TYR A 753 38.56 36.74 31.16
C TYR A 753 37.61 36.89 32.36
N ARG A 754 37.67 38.07 32.99
CA ARG A 754 36.74 38.44 34.08
C ARG A 754 35.33 38.61 33.52
N LEU A 755 34.38 37.84 34.06
CA LEU A 755 32.97 37.94 33.67
C LEU A 755 32.38 39.30 34.08
N SER A 756 31.59 39.88 33.20
CA SER A 756 30.88 41.17 33.37
C SER A 756 29.48 41.07 32.74
N ARG A 757 28.67 42.14 32.82
CA ARG A 757 27.29 42.11 32.28
C ARG A 757 27.32 41.94 30.75
N GLY A 758 26.87 40.77 30.28
CA GLY A 758 26.86 40.39 28.86
C GLY A 758 28.01 39.46 28.45
N MET A 759 29.09 39.36 29.24
CA MET A 759 30.18 38.43 28.98
C MET A 759 29.90 37.08 29.67
N ARG A 760 29.90 35.99 28.90
CA ARG A 760 29.70 34.61 29.39
C ARG A 760 30.99 33.80 29.28
N ASN A 761 31.03 32.63 29.91
CA ASN A 761 32.10 31.66 29.67
C ASN A 761 31.93 31.07 28.25
N PRO A 762 33.00 30.94 27.43
CA PRO A 762 32.87 30.51 26.03
C PRO A 762 32.30 29.09 25.90
N VAL A 763 32.71 28.15 26.76
CA VAL A 763 32.16 26.78 26.77
C VAL A 763 30.69 26.79 27.21
N ALA A 764 30.32 27.65 28.17
CA ALA A 764 28.92 27.79 28.59
C ALA A 764 28.03 28.40 27.49
N GLN A 765 28.55 29.39 26.75
CA GLN A 765 27.86 30.03 25.63
C GLN A 765 27.67 29.07 24.45
N TRP A 766 28.69 28.26 24.15
CA TRP A 766 28.60 27.19 23.14
C TRP A 766 27.57 26.12 23.55
N LEU A 767 27.62 25.61 24.79
CA LEU A 767 26.60 24.70 25.31
C LEU A 767 25.18 25.30 25.34
N GLU A 768 25.05 26.62 25.48
CA GLU A 768 23.75 27.32 25.43
C GLU A 768 23.21 27.36 24.00
N GLY A 769 24.06 27.59 23.00
CA GLY A 769 23.72 27.45 21.58
C GLY A 769 23.32 26.02 21.17
N LEU A 770 23.88 25.00 21.85
CA LEU A 770 23.49 23.59 21.69
C LEU A 770 22.25 23.17 22.51
N GLY A 771 21.65 24.09 23.27
CA GLY A 771 20.50 23.80 24.14
C GLY A 771 20.81 22.94 25.38
N LEU A 772 22.09 22.67 25.67
CA LEU A 772 22.55 21.82 26.77
C LEU A 772 22.86 22.59 28.06
N PHE A 773 23.19 23.88 27.98
CA PHE A 773 23.59 24.63 29.16
C PHE A 773 22.46 24.75 30.18
N GLY A 774 22.76 24.40 31.44
CA GLY A 774 21.80 24.46 32.53
C GLY A 774 21.08 23.15 32.85
N LEU A 775 21.14 22.14 31.97
CA LEU A 775 20.47 20.84 32.13
C LEU A 775 21.10 19.95 33.21
N ARG A 776 20.29 19.02 33.74
CA ARG A 776 20.67 17.91 34.62
C ARG A 776 20.96 16.65 33.80
N SER A 777 21.62 15.66 34.42
CA SER A 777 22.02 14.41 33.74
C SER A 777 20.86 13.62 33.12
N ASP A 778 19.66 13.72 33.69
CA ASP A 778 18.42 13.12 33.19
C ASP A 778 17.73 13.93 32.08
N GLU A 779 18.17 15.16 31.82
CA GLU A 779 17.65 16.06 30.79
C GLU A 779 18.57 16.15 29.56
N LYS A 780 19.81 15.65 29.63
CA LYS A 780 20.81 15.69 28.54
C LYS A 780 20.34 14.89 27.31
N PHE A 781 20.80 15.29 26.13
CA PHE A 781 20.46 14.69 24.82
C PHE A 781 21.61 14.92 23.81
N VAL A 782 21.53 14.32 22.62
CA VAL A 782 22.48 14.59 21.52
C VAL A 782 22.02 15.81 20.72
N PRO A 783 22.81 16.91 20.66
CA PRO A 783 22.40 18.15 20.00
C PRO A 783 22.39 18.02 18.46
N GLU A 784 21.60 18.86 17.80
CA GLU A 784 21.22 18.69 16.38
C GLU A 784 22.40 18.51 15.42
N GLY A 785 23.45 19.32 15.56
CA GLY A 785 24.61 19.25 14.66
C GLY A 785 25.48 17.98 14.81
N VAL A 786 25.27 17.14 15.84
CA VAL A 786 25.94 15.83 15.92
C VAL A 786 25.36 14.84 14.91
N TRP A 787 24.09 14.99 14.49
CA TRP A 787 23.44 14.10 13.52
C TRP A 787 23.95 14.29 12.09
N SER A 788 24.44 15.49 11.78
CA SER A 788 25.07 15.85 10.50
C SER A 788 26.59 15.67 10.50
N LEU A 789 27.19 15.15 11.57
CA LEU A 789 28.63 14.83 11.58
C LEU A 789 28.96 13.69 10.58
N PRO A 790 30.15 13.72 9.93
CA PRO A 790 30.67 12.56 9.21
C PRO A 790 30.81 11.36 10.14
N ARG A 791 30.69 10.14 9.61
CA ARG A 791 30.81 8.88 10.38
C ARG A 791 32.07 8.81 11.22
N GLU A 792 33.20 9.33 10.74
CA GLU A 792 34.46 9.44 11.53
C GLU A 792 34.31 10.31 12.79
N LYS A 793 33.60 11.44 12.69
CA LYS A 793 33.36 12.34 13.83
C LYS A 793 32.27 11.81 14.76
N VAL A 794 31.29 11.07 14.24
CA VAL A 794 30.34 10.30 15.07
C VAL A 794 31.08 9.19 15.83
N ALA A 795 32.04 8.49 15.20
CA ALA A 795 32.87 7.50 15.87
C ALA A 795 33.71 8.15 16.99
N LEU A 796 34.35 9.29 16.72
CA LEU A 796 35.08 10.07 17.72
C LEU A 796 34.19 10.52 18.90
N PHE A 797 32.97 10.98 18.61
CA PHE A 797 31.99 11.35 19.63
C PHE A 797 31.66 10.15 20.54
N LEU A 798 31.28 9.02 19.93
CA LEU A 798 30.92 7.79 20.67
C LEU A 798 32.12 7.20 21.43
N HIS A 799 33.33 7.23 20.86
CA HIS A 799 34.58 6.76 21.48
C HIS A 799 34.89 7.47 22.80
N HIS A 800 34.65 8.79 22.87
CA HIS A 800 34.83 9.58 24.08
C HIS A 800 33.61 9.54 25.00
N LEU A 801 32.39 9.46 24.47
CA LEU A 801 31.18 9.34 25.29
C LEU A 801 31.18 8.01 26.05
N TRP A 802 31.63 6.91 25.43
CA TRP A 802 31.73 5.62 26.12
C TRP A 802 32.80 5.60 27.22
N ALA A 803 33.73 6.56 27.23
CA ALA A 803 34.77 6.65 28.26
C ALA A 803 34.25 7.20 29.60
N THR A 804 33.07 7.83 29.64
CA THR A 804 32.44 8.38 30.85
C THR A 804 31.56 7.34 31.56
N GLU A 805 30.35 7.07 31.04
CA GLU A 805 29.35 6.17 31.62
C GLU A 805 29.31 4.79 30.92
N GLY A 806 30.20 4.53 29.95
CA GLY A 806 30.26 3.30 29.16
C GLY A 806 31.12 2.18 29.75
N CYS A 807 30.52 1.01 29.99
CA CYS A 807 31.19 -0.18 30.47
C CYS A 807 31.57 -1.12 29.31
N VAL A 808 32.84 -1.52 29.27
CA VAL A 808 33.36 -2.58 28.40
C VAL A 808 34.26 -3.47 29.25
N ARG A 809 33.90 -4.75 29.40
CA ARG A 809 34.69 -5.75 30.11
C ARG A 809 34.42 -7.15 29.58
N TRP A 810 35.41 -8.03 29.69
CA TRP A 810 35.19 -9.46 29.49
C TRP A 810 34.54 -10.08 30.73
N ASP A 811 33.60 -10.99 30.51
CA ASP A 811 32.97 -11.80 31.54
C ASP A 811 33.49 -13.24 31.41
N GLU A 812 34.40 -13.62 32.32
CA GLU A 812 35.02 -14.95 32.32
C GLU A 812 34.02 -16.07 32.63
N GLU A 813 32.99 -15.81 33.45
CA GLU A 813 31.98 -16.82 33.83
C GLU A 813 31.01 -17.10 32.67
N ALA A 814 30.62 -16.05 31.93
CA ALA A 814 29.68 -16.17 30.82
C ALA A 814 30.35 -16.28 29.43
N GLY A 815 31.70 -16.22 29.36
CA GLY A 815 32.46 -16.37 28.12
C GLY A 815 32.15 -15.31 27.05
N GLN A 816 31.79 -14.09 27.46
CA GLN A 816 31.30 -13.04 26.54
C GLN A 816 31.79 -11.64 26.93
N ALA A 817 31.84 -10.72 25.97
CA ALA A 817 32.04 -9.31 26.27
C ALA A 817 30.73 -8.66 26.77
N ARG A 818 30.83 -7.83 27.82
CA ARG A 818 29.74 -6.97 28.30
C ARG A 818 30.04 -5.52 27.91
N THR A 819 29.40 -5.07 26.82
CA THR A 819 29.47 -3.70 26.30
C THR A 819 28.12 -3.00 26.51
N HIS A 820 28.09 -1.96 27.36
CA HIS A 820 26.88 -1.14 27.55
C HIS A 820 27.21 0.30 27.95
N TYR A 821 26.30 1.23 27.69
CA TYR A 821 26.31 2.61 28.15
C TYR A 821 25.16 2.83 29.13
N SER A 822 25.45 3.35 30.32
CA SER A 822 24.44 3.65 31.34
C SER A 822 24.18 5.15 31.38
N SER A 823 22.92 5.60 31.50
CA SER A 823 22.64 7.00 31.81
C SER A 823 21.29 7.22 32.49
N ALA A 824 21.10 8.40 33.07
CA ALA A 824 19.83 8.81 33.68
C ALA A 824 18.84 9.40 32.66
N SER A 825 19.31 9.84 31.49
CA SER A 825 18.44 10.37 30.42
C SER A 825 18.03 9.24 29.47
N ARG A 826 16.72 9.00 29.35
CA ARG A 826 16.16 8.09 28.34
C ARG A 826 16.45 8.61 26.93
N ARG A 827 16.26 9.91 26.70
CA ARG A 827 16.49 10.55 25.39
C ARG A 827 17.93 10.39 24.92
N LEU A 828 18.91 10.61 25.79
CA LEU A 828 20.32 10.40 25.44
C LEU A 828 20.59 8.94 25.06
N VAL A 829 19.99 7.98 25.75
CA VAL A 829 20.13 6.56 25.45
C VAL A 829 19.47 6.19 24.11
N ASP A 830 18.29 6.74 23.79
CA ASP A 830 17.68 6.59 22.47
C ASP A 830 18.54 7.23 21.36
N ASP A 831 19.07 8.43 21.61
CA ASP A 831 19.91 9.16 20.67
C ASP A 831 21.20 8.37 20.35
N VAL A 832 21.92 7.88 21.37
CA VAL A 832 23.13 7.06 21.21
C VAL A 832 22.81 5.74 20.52
N SER A 833 21.66 5.13 20.80
CA SER A 833 21.17 3.93 20.11
C SER A 833 21.06 4.14 18.59
N ARG A 834 20.58 5.31 18.17
CA ARG A 834 20.42 5.69 16.76
C ARG A 834 21.74 6.03 16.08
N LEU A 835 22.64 6.75 16.77
CA LEU A 835 24.00 7.01 16.25
C LEU A 835 24.76 5.70 15.96
N LEU A 836 24.54 4.65 16.75
CA LEU A 836 25.14 3.33 16.52
C LEU A 836 24.61 2.63 15.24
N LEU A 837 23.44 3.00 14.72
CA LEU A 837 22.92 2.49 13.43
C LEU A 837 23.77 2.97 12.23
N ARG A 838 24.49 4.09 12.33
CA ARG A 838 25.48 4.54 11.32
C ARG A 838 26.60 3.53 11.09
N PHE A 839 26.82 2.62 12.03
CA PHE A 839 27.81 1.53 12.00
C PHE A 839 27.14 0.14 11.87
N GLY A 840 25.80 0.11 11.77
CA GLY A 840 25.01 -1.12 11.81
C GLY A 840 25.15 -1.90 13.13
N ILE A 841 25.41 -1.21 14.23
CA ILE A 841 25.59 -1.80 15.56
C ILE A 841 24.24 -1.91 16.25
N MET A 842 23.79 -3.14 16.52
CA MET A 842 22.51 -3.40 17.17
C MET A 842 22.60 -3.31 18.69
N THR A 843 21.57 -2.70 19.28
CA THR A 843 21.45 -2.40 20.71
C THR A 843 20.09 -2.85 21.26
N ARG A 844 19.99 -2.93 22.59
CA ARG A 844 18.70 -2.94 23.30
C ARG A 844 18.78 -2.06 24.54
N ILE A 845 17.67 -1.43 24.89
CA ILE A 845 17.57 -0.58 26.09
C ILE A 845 16.99 -1.39 27.24
N ARG A 846 17.61 -1.31 28.41
CA ARG A 846 17.12 -1.90 29.67
C ARG A 846 16.91 -0.83 30.72
N THR A 847 15.69 -0.70 31.23
CA THR A 847 15.39 0.14 32.39
C THR A 847 15.86 -0.55 33.67
N VAL A 848 16.63 0.16 34.49
CA VAL A 848 17.15 -0.29 35.79
C VAL A 848 16.53 0.57 36.87
N THR A 849 15.62 -0.01 37.65
CA THR A 849 15.00 0.66 38.80
C THR A 849 15.76 0.32 40.08
N THR A 850 16.10 1.34 40.88
CA THR A 850 16.72 1.18 42.20
C THR A 850 15.83 1.87 43.23
N ALA A 851 15.51 1.19 44.33
CA ALA A 851 14.60 1.73 45.34
C ALA A 851 15.11 3.07 45.89
N GLY A 852 14.26 4.10 45.85
CA GLY A 852 14.59 5.47 46.29
C GLY A 852 15.29 6.35 45.24
N TYR A 853 15.59 5.85 44.04
CA TYR A 853 16.24 6.59 42.95
C TYR A 853 15.35 6.66 41.69
N ARG A 854 15.64 7.61 40.79
CA ARG A 854 15.03 7.65 39.45
C ARG A 854 15.44 6.41 38.65
N PRO A 855 14.61 5.92 37.71
CA PRO A 855 15.02 4.87 36.79
C PRO A 855 16.27 5.29 36.00
N GLY A 856 17.25 4.39 35.91
CA GLY A 856 18.37 4.51 34.98
C GLY A 856 18.13 3.68 33.72
N TYR A 857 18.85 3.97 32.65
CA TYR A 857 18.71 3.29 31.35
C TYR A 857 20.07 2.75 30.91
N HIS A 858 20.12 1.46 30.59
CA HIS A 858 21.32 0.78 30.09
C HIS A 858 21.11 0.44 28.61
N LEU A 859 21.87 1.11 27.73
CA LEU A 859 21.98 0.78 26.32
C LEU A 859 23.02 -0.32 26.16
N VAL A 860 22.60 -1.55 25.86
CA VAL A 860 23.51 -2.70 25.75
C VAL A 860 23.75 -3.04 24.29
N VAL A 861 25.02 -3.15 23.88
CA VAL A 861 25.41 -3.61 22.55
C VAL A 861 25.37 -5.14 22.51
N TYR A 862 24.51 -5.71 21.67
CA TYR A 862 24.16 -7.13 21.68
C TYR A 862 24.57 -7.86 20.40
N GLY A 863 25.05 -9.10 20.57
CA GLY A 863 25.54 -9.95 19.49
C GLY A 863 27.03 -9.76 19.22
N ALA A 864 27.74 -10.86 18.96
CA ALA A 864 29.18 -10.85 18.77
C ALA A 864 29.63 -9.91 17.63
N ASP A 865 28.86 -9.83 16.54
CA ASP A 865 29.18 -8.97 15.40
C ASP A 865 28.99 -7.48 15.72
N SER A 866 27.90 -7.09 16.38
CA SER A 866 27.69 -5.71 16.85
C SER A 866 28.77 -5.28 17.84
N GLN A 867 29.15 -6.18 18.76
CA GLN A 867 30.22 -5.94 19.72
C GLN A 867 31.58 -5.84 19.04
N ARG A 868 31.87 -6.69 18.05
CA ARG A 868 33.12 -6.61 17.27
C ARG A 868 33.22 -5.29 16.53
N ARG A 869 32.20 -4.91 15.74
CA ARG A 869 32.16 -3.61 15.04
C ARG A 869 32.30 -2.43 15.99
N PHE A 870 31.62 -2.47 17.14
CA PHE A 870 31.78 -1.42 18.15
C PHE A 870 33.23 -1.30 18.61
N LEU A 871 33.91 -2.41 18.89
CA LEU A 871 35.29 -2.39 19.41
C LEU A 871 36.34 -2.09 18.32
N GLU A 872 36.07 -2.45 17.06
CA GLU A 872 36.93 -2.19 15.89
C GLU A 872 36.79 -0.76 15.35
N GLU A 873 35.56 -0.29 15.13
CA GLU A 873 35.29 0.98 14.42
C GLU A 873 35.17 2.19 15.35
N ILE A 874 34.76 1.98 16.62
CA ILE A 874 34.53 3.05 17.60
C ILE A 874 35.54 2.92 18.75
N GLY A 875 35.63 1.77 19.39
CA GLY A 875 36.45 1.55 20.59
C GLY A 875 36.01 2.41 21.79
N VAL A 876 36.90 2.56 22.76
CA VAL A 876 36.68 3.42 23.95
C VAL A 876 37.97 4.15 24.30
N HIS A 877 37.88 5.44 24.66
CA HIS A 877 39.03 6.22 25.11
C HIS A 877 39.50 5.83 26.52
N GLY A 878 40.76 6.11 26.84
CA GLY A 878 41.32 6.01 28.19
C GLY A 878 41.65 4.59 28.64
N GLU A 879 41.70 4.39 29.96
CA GLU A 879 42.02 3.12 30.61
C GLU A 879 41.04 2.00 30.19
N ARG A 880 39.77 2.35 29.97
CA ARG A 880 38.73 1.43 29.46
C ARG A 880 39.03 0.93 28.04
N GLY A 881 39.77 1.69 27.23
CA GLY A 881 40.27 1.26 25.92
C GLY A 881 41.20 0.04 25.96
N LYS A 882 41.88 -0.21 27.08
CA LYS A 882 42.67 -1.45 27.27
C LYS A 882 41.77 -2.67 27.40
N GLN A 883 40.67 -2.56 28.14
CA GLN A 883 39.66 -3.62 28.25
C GLN A 883 38.91 -3.83 26.92
N ALA A 884 38.65 -2.76 26.17
CA ALA A 884 38.06 -2.84 24.83
C ALA A 884 38.92 -3.68 23.87
N ARG A 885 40.25 -3.45 23.82
CA ARG A 885 41.18 -4.27 23.02
C ARG A 885 41.18 -5.74 23.46
N LEU A 886 41.25 -6.02 24.77
CA LEU A 886 41.19 -7.39 25.29
C LEU A 886 39.88 -8.10 24.93
N CYS A 887 38.74 -7.39 24.98
CA CYS A 887 37.45 -7.94 24.55
C CYS A 887 37.45 -8.26 23.04
N LEU A 888 38.04 -7.39 22.21
CA LEU A 888 38.12 -7.59 20.76
C LEU A 888 38.97 -8.82 20.41
N GLU A 889 40.17 -8.93 20.99
CA GLU A 889 41.07 -10.10 20.80
C GLU A 889 40.36 -11.42 21.12
N ARG A 890 39.62 -11.48 22.23
CA ARG A 890 38.87 -12.67 22.65
C ARG A 890 37.62 -12.95 21.79
N LEU A 891 36.89 -11.91 21.37
CA LEU A 891 35.75 -12.05 20.46
C LEU A 891 36.17 -12.54 19.06
N SER A 892 37.36 -12.15 18.59
CA SER A 892 37.90 -12.61 17.30
C SER A 892 38.20 -14.11 17.26
N GLY A 893 38.48 -14.73 18.41
CA GLY A 893 38.67 -16.17 18.54
C GLY A 893 37.37 -16.98 18.74
N THR A 894 36.21 -16.33 18.83
CA THR A 894 34.94 -16.98 19.22
C THR A 894 34.00 -17.12 18.02
N GLN A 895 33.55 -18.34 17.71
CA GLN A 895 32.46 -18.53 16.72
C GLN A 895 31.18 -17.85 17.23
N ALA A 896 30.60 -16.98 16.41
CA ALA A 896 29.46 -16.16 16.80
C ALA A 896 28.23 -17.00 17.19
N GLY A 897 27.84 -16.91 18.47
CA GLY A 897 26.60 -17.49 18.99
C GLY A 897 25.38 -16.95 18.26
N THR A 898 24.42 -17.83 17.98
CA THR A 898 23.34 -17.63 17.01
C THR A 898 22.32 -16.55 17.35
N ASN A 899 21.93 -15.80 16.31
CA ASN A 899 20.56 -15.33 16.03
C ASN A 899 20.00 -14.18 16.90
N LEU A 900 20.42 -12.95 16.57
CA LEU A 900 19.63 -11.73 16.83
C LEU A 900 19.12 -11.13 15.50
N ASP A 901 20.04 -10.80 14.60
CA ASP A 901 19.76 -10.38 13.22
C ASP A 901 19.28 -11.57 12.38
N THR A 902 17.98 -11.81 12.42
CA THR A 902 17.29 -12.94 11.80
C THR A 902 16.21 -12.48 10.84
N VAL A 903 16.07 -13.20 9.73
CA VAL A 903 14.92 -13.07 8.83
C VAL A 903 13.80 -13.98 9.38
N PRO A 904 12.52 -13.55 9.41
CA PRO A 904 11.40 -14.36 9.88
C PRO A 904 11.32 -15.74 9.25
N ALA A 905 10.80 -16.71 10.01
CA ALA A 905 10.88 -18.13 9.65
C ALA A 905 10.14 -18.47 8.34
N GLN A 906 9.18 -17.64 7.93
CA GLN A 906 8.47 -17.70 6.65
C GLN A 906 9.42 -17.74 5.43
N VAL A 907 10.64 -17.22 5.52
CA VAL A 907 11.63 -17.30 4.42
C VAL A 907 11.99 -18.75 4.05
N TRP A 908 11.81 -19.71 4.96
CA TRP A 908 11.98 -21.13 4.64
C TRP A 908 10.95 -21.65 3.63
N ASP A 909 9.85 -20.94 3.41
CA ASP A 909 8.82 -21.34 2.45
C ASP A 909 9.29 -21.01 1.04
N ARG A 910 9.86 -19.80 0.83
CA ARG A 910 10.56 -19.44 -0.42
C ARG A 910 11.74 -20.36 -0.73
N VAL A 911 12.54 -20.71 0.29
CA VAL A 911 13.61 -21.71 0.15
C VAL A 911 13.08 -23.07 -0.31
N ARG A 912 11.89 -23.50 0.16
CA ARG A 912 11.27 -24.76 -0.34
C ARG A 912 10.81 -24.64 -1.78
N THR A 913 10.22 -23.51 -2.18
CA THR A 913 9.80 -23.25 -3.56
C THR A 913 10.99 -23.26 -4.53
N ALA A 914 12.06 -22.52 -4.23
CA ALA A 914 13.29 -22.48 -5.04
C ALA A 914 14.01 -23.84 -5.11
N LEU A 915 13.85 -24.69 -4.07
CA LEU A 915 14.32 -26.09 -4.08
C LEU A 915 13.45 -27.01 -4.93
N SER A 916 12.15 -26.74 -5.10
CA SER A 916 11.27 -27.52 -5.99
C SER A 916 11.37 -27.14 -7.46
N GLU A 917 11.68 -25.87 -7.76
CA GLU A 917 11.90 -25.37 -9.13
C GLU A 917 13.19 -25.91 -9.77
N ARG A 918 14.11 -26.45 -8.97
CA ARG A 918 15.34 -27.11 -9.43
C ARG A 918 15.24 -28.61 -9.19
N GLU A 919 15.40 -29.43 -10.24
CA GLU A 919 15.46 -30.91 -10.17
C GLU A 919 16.71 -31.43 -9.39
N THR A 920 16.88 -31.03 -8.14
CA THR A 920 18.04 -31.35 -7.31
C THR A 920 17.66 -32.25 -6.16
N ARG A 921 18.35 -33.38 -6.05
CA ARG A 921 18.02 -34.40 -5.04
C ARG A 921 18.37 -33.87 -3.65
N HIS A 922 17.38 -33.79 -2.76
CA HIS A 922 17.51 -33.33 -1.36
C HIS A 922 18.77 -33.78 -0.59
N ARG A 923 19.36 -34.94 -0.93
CA ARG A 923 20.58 -35.48 -0.30
C ARG A 923 21.87 -34.75 -0.68
N GLU A 924 21.99 -34.20 -1.88
CA GLU A 924 23.21 -33.51 -2.33
C GLU A 924 23.30 -32.10 -1.71
N HIS A 925 22.18 -31.39 -1.63
CA HIS A 925 22.10 -30.07 -1.01
C HIS A 925 22.44 -30.10 0.50
N ALA A 926 22.03 -31.16 1.22
CA ALA A 926 22.34 -31.33 2.64
C ALA A 926 23.86 -31.46 2.92
N ALA A 927 24.63 -31.99 1.96
CA ALA A 927 26.08 -32.09 2.07
C ALA A 927 26.79 -30.75 1.79
N GLN A 928 26.22 -29.90 0.93
CA GLN A 928 26.82 -28.61 0.56
C GLN A 928 26.51 -27.46 1.53
N THR A 929 25.47 -27.57 2.38
CA THR A 929 25.01 -26.47 3.25
C THR A 929 25.50 -26.56 4.70
N GLU A 930 26.43 -27.48 5.02
CA GLU A 930 26.81 -27.87 6.40
C GLU A 930 25.62 -28.27 7.31
N THR A 931 24.49 -28.68 6.73
CA THR A 931 23.29 -29.11 7.46
C THR A 931 23.39 -30.55 7.95
N GLN A 932 24.45 -30.87 8.70
CA GLN A 932 24.53 -32.16 9.39
C GLN A 932 23.50 -32.26 10.53
N SER A 933 22.70 -33.32 10.46
CA SER A 933 21.96 -33.98 11.56
C SER A 933 20.93 -33.19 12.39
N ARG A 934 20.24 -32.18 11.83
CA ARG A 934 18.95 -31.69 12.39
C ARG A 934 17.89 -31.57 11.31
N GLY A 935 16.83 -32.39 11.42
CA GLY A 935 15.73 -32.47 10.44
C GLY A 935 14.73 -31.30 10.51
N SER A 936 13.43 -31.60 10.38
CA SER A 936 12.29 -30.66 10.29
C SER A 936 12.11 -29.63 11.43
N THR A 937 13.03 -29.61 12.40
CA THR A 937 13.18 -28.53 13.39
C THR A 937 13.84 -27.28 12.79
N LEU A 938 14.68 -27.42 11.76
CA LEU A 938 15.50 -26.33 11.21
C LEU A 938 14.63 -25.23 10.56
N THR A 939 13.58 -25.65 9.84
CA THR A 939 12.58 -24.76 9.20
C THR A 939 11.64 -24.06 10.18
N LYS A 940 11.65 -24.42 11.48
CA LYS A 940 10.84 -23.77 12.53
C LYS A 940 11.54 -22.59 13.20
N THR A 941 12.76 -22.26 12.78
CA THR A 941 13.57 -21.21 13.41
C THR A 941 14.00 -20.16 12.39
N ALA A 942 13.84 -18.88 12.74
CA ALA A 942 14.27 -17.74 11.95
C ALA A 942 15.79 -17.83 11.61
N PRO A 943 16.20 -17.92 10.33
CA PRO A 943 17.61 -17.99 9.96
C PRO A 943 18.34 -16.67 10.19
N SER A 944 19.62 -16.74 10.54
CA SER A 944 20.49 -15.56 10.46
C SER A 944 20.77 -15.18 9.01
N ARG A 945 20.97 -13.89 8.73
CA ARG A 945 21.33 -13.39 7.39
C ARG A 945 22.56 -14.09 6.81
N ALA A 946 23.58 -14.35 7.62
CA ALA A 946 24.77 -15.07 7.19
C ALA A 946 24.50 -16.53 6.75
N ARG A 947 23.47 -17.18 7.32
CA ARG A 947 22.99 -18.49 6.87
C ARG A 947 22.14 -18.34 5.60
N LEU A 948 21.21 -17.38 5.59
CA LEU A 948 20.34 -17.13 4.43
C LEU A 948 21.14 -16.82 3.17
N ARG A 949 22.19 -16.00 3.28
CA ARG A 949 23.11 -15.70 2.18
C ARG A 949 23.80 -16.94 1.61
N ARG A 950 24.24 -17.88 2.46
CA ARG A 950 24.82 -19.15 1.99
C ARG A 950 23.79 -20.00 1.23
N VAL A 951 22.54 -20.02 1.71
CA VAL A 951 21.43 -20.69 1.01
C VAL A 951 21.14 -20.01 -0.33
N ALA A 952 21.02 -18.68 -0.35
CA ALA A 952 20.80 -17.87 -1.56
C ALA A 952 21.89 -18.07 -2.61
N THR A 953 23.17 -18.04 -2.20
CA THR A 953 24.32 -18.27 -3.08
C THR A 953 24.28 -19.68 -3.72
N VAL A 954 23.91 -20.72 -2.97
CA VAL A 954 23.76 -22.09 -3.52
C VAL A 954 22.53 -22.22 -4.43
N LEU A 955 21.42 -21.58 -4.05
CA LEU A 955 20.19 -21.56 -4.83
C LEU A 955 20.22 -20.57 -6.01
N GLY A 956 21.24 -19.72 -6.14
CA GLY A 956 21.31 -18.66 -7.15
C GLY A 956 20.08 -17.75 -7.15
N ASP A 957 19.44 -17.57 -6.00
CA ASP A 957 18.16 -16.89 -5.85
C ASP A 957 18.39 -15.43 -5.44
N ALA A 958 18.04 -14.50 -6.33
CA ALA A 958 18.27 -13.07 -6.16
C ALA A 958 17.40 -12.46 -5.03
N GLU A 959 16.23 -13.02 -4.77
CA GLU A 959 15.30 -12.53 -3.74
C GLU A 959 15.78 -12.94 -2.34
N LEU A 960 16.24 -14.19 -2.20
CA LEU A 960 16.88 -14.67 -0.97
C LEU A 960 18.20 -13.92 -0.67
N GLU A 961 18.96 -13.52 -1.71
CA GLU A 961 20.17 -12.71 -1.54
C GLU A 961 19.83 -11.26 -1.14
N MET A 962 18.76 -10.67 -1.70
CA MET A 962 18.20 -9.37 -1.27
C MET A 962 17.76 -9.42 0.21
N LEU A 963 16.95 -10.42 0.58
CA LEU A 963 16.48 -10.63 1.96
C LEU A 963 17.64 -10.85 2.94
N ALA A 964 18.77 -11.40 2.49
CA ALA A 964 19.97 -11.55 3.30
C ALA A 964 20.79 -10.26 3.45
N THR A 965 20.73 -9.33 2.49
CA THR A 965 21.67 -8.18 2.39
C THR A 965 21.08 -6.79 2.69
N ASN A 966 19.75 -6.65 2.72
CA ASN A 966 19.06 -5.37 2.92
C ASN A 966 19.20 -4.68 4.31
N ASP A 967 18.66 -3.46 4.42
CA ASP A 967 18.79 -2.54 5.57
C ASP A 967 17.71 -2.70 6.65
N VAL A 968 16.86 -3.72 6.55
CA VAL A 968 15.79 -3.99 7.52
C VAL A 968 16.28 -4.88 8.67
N PHE A 969 15.88 -4.57 9.89
CA PHE A 969 15.90 -5.50 11.03
C PHE A 969 14.46 -5.84 11.39
N TRP A 970 14.19 -7.11 11.66
CA TRP A 970 12.86 -7.61 12.01
C TRP A 970 12.72 -7.68 13.53
N ASP A 971 12.30 -6.57 14.13
CA ASP A 971 12.12 -6.45 15.57
C ASP A 971 10.74 -6.96 16.00
N GLU A 972 10.63 -7.46 17.22
CA GLU A 972 9.45 -8.17 17.72
C GLU A 972 8.60 -7.25 18.61
N ILE A 973 7.29 -7.16 18.35
CA ILE A 973 6.36 -6.36 19.15
C ILE A 973 6.30 -6.96 20.55
N ALA A 974 6.66 -6.17 21.56
CA ALA A 974 6.57 -6.56 22.95
C ALA A 974 5.17 -6.29 23.55
N GLU A 975 4.54 -5.18 23.14
CA GLU A 975 3.33 -4.67 23.79
C GLU A 975 2.57 -3.69 22.87
N ILE A 976 1.24 -3.70 22.95
CA ILE A 976 0.35 -2.73 22.29
C ILE A 976 -0.68 -2.23 23.33
N GLU A 977 -0.67 -0.93 23.64
CA GLU A 977 -1.56 -0.29 24.62
C GLU A 977 -2.50 0.72 23.92
N PRO A 978 -3.82 0.72 24.16
CA PRO A 978 -4.69 1.80 23.71
C PRO A 978 -4.44 3.08 24.53
N LEU A 979 -4.26 4.23 23.86
CA LEU A 979 -4.04 5.53 24.53
C LEU A 979 -5.25 6.48 24.52
N GLY A 980 -6.32 6.13 23.81
CA GLY A 980 -7.50 6.97 23.67
C GLY A 980 -7.45 7.85 22.42
N GLU A 981 -8.37 8.80 22.34
CA GLU A 981 -8.45 9.76 21.23
C GLU A 981 -7.36 10.84 21.33
N GLN A 982 -6.62 11.03 20.24
CA GLN A 982 -5.57 12.06 20.12
C GLN A 982 -5.60 12.70 18.73
N GLU A 983 -5.09 13.93 18.63
CA GLU A 983 -4.86 14.58 17.33
C GLU A 983 -3.81 13.81 16.53
N VAL A 984 -4.13 13.50 15.28
CA VAL A 984 -3.29 12.71 14.38
C VAL A 984 -3.02 13.43 13.07
N PHE A 985 -1.88 13.09 12.49
CA PHE A 985 -1.27 13.72 11.34
C PHE A 985 -0.85 12.65 10.34
N ASP A 986 -0.71 13.04 9.09
CA ASP A 986 -0.27 12.17 8.01
C ASP A 986 0.65 12.95 7.06
N ALA A 987 1.43 12.23 6.26
CA ALA A 987 2.50 12.80 5.44
C ALA A 987 2.59 12.12 4.06
N THR A 988 2.83 12.94 3.03
CA THR A 988 2.96 12.50 1.64
C THR A 988 4.43 12.44 1.23
N VAL A 989 4.99 11.24 1.20
CA VAL A 989 6.32 10.94 0.63
C VAL A 989 6.18 10.46 -0.83
N ALA A 990 6.92 11.08 -1.74
CA ALA A 990 6.91 10.72 -3.16
C ALA A 990 7.71 9.44 -3.45
N GLY A 991 7.39 8.76 -4.56
CA GLY A 991 8.13 7.62 -5.10
C GLY A 991 7.87 6.29 -4.39
N THR A 992 8.29 6.17 -3.13
CA THR A 992 8.29 4.92 -2.34
C THR A 992 7.09 4.78 -1.39
N HIS A 993 6.37 5.88 -1.16
CA HIS A 993 5.17 5.95 -0.33
C HIS A 993 5.34 5.46 1.13
N ASN A 994 6.55 5.48 1.68
CA ASN A 994 6.84 5.13 3.08
C ASN A 994 7.95 6.00 3.68
N PHE A 995 8.14 5.95 5.00
CA PHE A 995 9.22 6.65 5.71
C PHE A 995 9.55 6.00 7.06
N VAL A 996 10.64 6.44 7.69
CA VAL A 996 11.02 6.05 9.05
C VAL A 996 10.42 7.01 10.09
N ALA A 997 9.60 6.48 11.00
CA ALA A 997 8.97 7.18 12.12
C ALA A 997 9.30 6.49 13.46
N ASP A 998 9.85 7.24 14.42
CA ASP A 998 10.39 6.76 15.71
C ASP A 998 11.33 5.55 15.60
N GLY A 999 11.99 5.41 14.44
CA GLY A 999 12.87 4.29 14.13
C GLY A 999 12.16 3.01 13.70
N ILE A 1000 10.92 3.09 13.21
CA ILE A 1000 10.12 2.00 12.62
C ILE A 1000 9.68 2.44 11.21
N ASN A 1001 9.61 1.53 10.23
CA ASN A 1001 9.17 1.89 8.88
C ASN A 1001 7.63 1.88 8.79
N VAL A 1002 7.06 2.97 8.26
CA VAL A 1002 5.62 3.25 8.20
C VAL A 1002 5.22 3.69 6.79
N HIS A 1003 4.02 3.35 6.34
CA HIS A 1003 3.54 3.66 4.97
C HIS A 1003 2.52 4.82 4.97
N ASN A 1004 2.47 5.56 3.86
CA ASN A 1004 1.52 6.64 3.61
C ASN A 1004 0.09 6.11 3.39
N SER A 1005 -0.85 7.03 3.16
CA SER A 1005 -2.27 6.74 2.93
C SER A 1005 -2.68 6.68 1.45
N ILE A 1006 -3.86 6.11 1.17
CA ILE A 1006 -4.33 5.70 -0.18
C ILE A 1006 -4.89 6.86 -1.01
N GLU A 1007 -5.40 7.93 -0.41
CA GLU A 1007 -6.03 9.07 -1.11
C GLU A 1007 -5.09 9.89 -2.01
N GLN A 1008 -3.82 9.50 -2.13
CA GLN A 1008 -2.74 10.34 -2.66
C GLN A 1008 -2.71 10.41 -4.19
N ASP A 1009 -3.01 9.31 -4.90
CA ASP A 1009 -2.98 9.24 -6.38
C ASP A 1009 -4.12 10.02 -7.03
N ALA A 1010 -5.28 10.11 -6.36
CA ALA A 1010 -6.43 10.84 -6.84
C ALA A 1010 -6.14 12.34 -7.00
N ASP A 1011 -6.53 12.92 -8.13
CA ASP A 1011 -6.49 14.37 -8.34
C ASP A 1011 -7.66 15.05 -7.65
N MET A 1012 -8.81 14.36 -7.56
CA MET A 1012 -10.00 14.84 -6.88
C MET A 1012 -10.59 13.74 -5.97
N VAL A 1013 -11.01 14.12 -4.76
CA VAL A 1013 -11.77 13.26 -3.84
C VAL A 1013 -13.11 13.94 -3.55
N VAL A 1014 -14.18 13.23 -3.88
CA VAL A 1014 -15.56 13.64 -3.68
C VAL A 1014 -16.18 12.74 -2.61
N LEU A 1015 -16.68 13.33 -1.53
CA LEU A 1015 -17.36 12.63 -0.44
C LEU A 1015 -18.85 12.95 -0.49
N LEU A 1016 -19.69 11.93 -0.48
CA LEU A 1016 -21.15 12.10 -0.44
C LEU A 1016 -21.65 12.05 0.99
N TYR A 1017 -22.39 13.09 1.38
CA TYR A 1017 -23.09 13.15 2.65
C TYR A 1017 -24.59 13.39 2.45
N ARG A 1018 -25.40 12.78 3.32
CA ARG A 1018 -26.85 12.93 3.36
C ARG A 1018 -27.28 12.99 4.81
N GLU A 1019 -27.75 14.15 5.23
CA GLU A 1019 -28.19 14.39 6.60
C GLU A 1019 -29.43 13.55 6.93
N ASP A 1020 -30.36 13.47 5.97
CA ASP A 1020 -31.64 12.73 6.04
C ASP A 1020 -31.47 11.20 6.17
N ALA A 1021 -30.30 10.67 5.81
CA ALA A 1021 -29.94 9.28 6.05
C ALA A 1021 -29.63 9.00 7.53
N HIS A 1022 -29.18 10.02 8.27
CA HIS A 1022 -28.78 9.94 9.68
C HIS A 1022 -29.85 10.48 10.64
N ASP A 1023 -30.59 11.51 10.24
CA ASP A 1023 -31.70 12.10 11.00
C ASP A 1023 -32.93 12.24 10.09
N LYS A 1024 -33.99 11.48 10.42
CA LYS A 1024 -35.24 11.45 9.65
C LYS A 1024 -36.13 12.67 9.84
N GLU A 1025 -35.84 13.49 10.86
CA GLU A 1025 -36.54 14.76 11.12
C GLU A 1025 -35.72 15.97 10.64
N SER A 1026 -34.57 15.75 9.97
CA SER A 1026 -33.75 16.84 9.42
C SER A 1026 -34.58 17.72 8.47
N PRO A 1027 -34.50 19.06 8.61
CA PRO A 1027 -35.16 19.99 7.70
C PRO A 1027 -34.62 19.93 6.26
N ARG A 1028 -33.50 19.24 6.03
CA ARG A 1028 -32.83 19.04 4.73
C ARG A 1028 -33.19 17.68 4.09
N ALA A 1029 -34.39 17.17 4.38
CA ALA A 1029 -34.87 15.89 3.85
C ALA A 1029 -34.89 15.88 2.31
N GLY A 1030 -34.18 14.92 1.69
CA GLY A 1030 -34.01 14.86 0.24
C GLY A 1030 -32.88 15.73 -0.33
N GLU A 1031 -32.09 16.43 0.49
CA GLU A 1031 -30.82 17.04 0.06
C GLU A 1031 -29.64 16.07 0.24
N ALA A 1032 -28.59 16.27 -0.57
CA ALA A 1032 -27.29 15.64 -0.43
C ALA A 1032 -26.17 16.66 -0.65
N ASP A 1033 -25.11 16.55 0.14
CA ASP A 1033 -23.89 17.36 0.02
C ASP A 1033 -22.85 16.55 -0.79
N ILE A 1034 -22.46 17.08 -1.96
CA ILE A 1034 -21.29 16.65 -2.74
C ILE A 1034 -20.08 17.45 -2.22
N ILE A 1035 -19.28 16.84 -1.36
CA ILE A 1035 -18.14 17.50 -0.70
C ILE A 1035 -16.86 17.21 -1.50
N VAL A 1036 -16.35 18.19 -2.24
CA VAL A 1036 -15.02 18.10 -2.89
C VAL A 1036 -13.96 18.31 -1.80
N ALA A 1037 -13.53 17.21 -1.17
CA ALA A 1037 -12.65 17.21 -0.02
C ALA A 1037 -11.15 17.25 -0.39
N LYS A 1038 -10.81 16.91 -1.64
CA LYS A 1038 -9.48 17.10 -2.25
C LYS A 1038 -9.67 17.54 -3.69
N HIS A 1039 -8.90 18.52 -4.14
CA HIS A 1039 -8.78 18.87 -5.55
C HIS A 1039 -7.34 19.37 -5.79
N ARG A 1040 -6.58 18.74 -6.71
CA ARG A 1040 -5.18 19.10 -6.99
C ARG A 1040 -5.05 20.42 -7.77
N ASN A 1041 -5.98 20.67 -8.70
CA ASN A 1041 -5.87 21.73 -9.71
C ASN A 1041 -6.90 22.86 -9.53
N GLY A 1042 -7.63 22.90 -8.41
CA GLY A 1042 -8.66 23.90 -8.17
C GLY A 1042 -9.19 23.89 -6.73
N PRO A 1043 -10.25 24.66 -6.44
CA PRO A 1043 -10.79 24.80 -5.10
C PRO A 1043 -11.52 23.55 -4.59
N THR A 1044 -11.57 23.42 -3.28
CA THR A 1044 -12.43 22.47 -2.53
C THR A 1044 -13.68 23.20 -2.03
N ALA A 1045 -14.87 22.66 -2.30
CA ALA A 1045 -16.13 23.20 -1.80
C ALA A 1045 -17.17 22.09 -1.59
N THR A 1046 -18.28 22.44 -0.93
CA THR A 1046 -19.47 21.57 -0.82
C THR A 1046 -20.55 22.10 -1.74
N VAL A 1047 -21.06 21.25 -2.63
CA VAL A 1047 -22.18 21.54 -3.53
C VAL A 1047 -23.41 20.79 -3.02
N THR A 1048 -24.52 21.48 -2.79
CA THR A 1048 -25.78 20.86 -2.36
C THR A 1048 -26.62 20.50 -3.59
N VAL A 1049 -27.10 19.25 -3.64
CA VAL A 1049 -27.96 18.72 -4.71
C VAL A 1049 -29.20 18.05 -4.13
N ALA A 1050 -30.29 17.96 -4.89
CA ALA A 1050 -31.47 17.22 -4.47
C ALA A 1050 -31.34 15.73 -4.86
N PHE A 1051 -31.49 14.83 -3.88
CA PHE A 1051 -31.48 13.39 -4.07
C PHE A 1051 -32.89 12.82 -4.29
N GLN A 1052 -33.18 12.36 -5.50
CA GLN A 1052 -34.45 11.76 -5.88
C GLN A 1052 -34.33 10.23 -5.91
N GLY A 1053 -34.11 9.63 -4.75
CA GLY A 1053 -33.81 8.19 -4.62
C GLY A 1053 -34.86 7.25 -5.23
N HIS A 1054 -36.12 7.66 -5.30
CA HIS A 1054 -37.19 6.90 -5.96
C HIS A 1054 -37.03 6.82 -7.50
N TYR A 1055 -36.28 7.74 -8.11
CA TYR A 1055 -35.84 7.70 -9.52
C TYR A 1055 -34.37 7.28 -9.68
N SER A 1056 -33.69 6.90 -8.59
CA SER A 1056 -32.23 6.61 -8.58
C SER A 1056 -31.40 7.69 -9.29
N ARG A 1057 -31.53 8.95 -8.86
CA ARG A 1057 -30.75 10.07 -9.38
C ARG A 1057 -30.57 11.21 -8.38
N PHE A 1058 -29.58 12.04 -8.62
CA PHE A 1058 -29.43 13.39 -8.08
C PHE A 1058 -29.82 14.42 -9.16
N VAL A 1059 -30.20 15.62 -8.75
CA VAL A 1059 -30.45 16.78 -9.62
C VAL A 1059 -29.97 18.06 -8.93
N ASP A 1060 -29.62 19.08 -9.72
CA ASP A 1060 -29.34 20.43 -9.19
C ASP A 1060 -30.51 20.94 -8.32
N MET A 1061 -30.17 21.74 -7.31
CA MET A 1061 -31.17 22.55 -6.60
C MET A 1061 -31.79 23.55 -7.59
N ALA A 1062 -33.07 23.88 -7.40
CA ALA A 1062 -33.70 24.89 -8.24
C ALA A 1062 -33.00 26.25 -8.01
N PRO A 1063 -32.65 27.00 -9.08
CA PRO A 1063 -32.10 28.34 -8.92
C PRO A 1063 -33.12 29.23 -8.19
N GLY A 1064 -32.66 29.89 -7.12
CA GLY A 1064 -33.45 30.78 -6.26
C GLY A 1064 -33.57 32.21 -6.79
#